data_AF-A0A816CT42-F1
#
_entry.id   AF-A0A816CT42-F1
#
_cell.length_a   1.000
_cell.length_b   1.000
_cell.length_c   1.000
_cell.angle_alpha   90.00
_cell.angle_beta   90.00
_cell.angle_gamma   90.00
#
_symmetry.space_group_name_H-M   'P 1'
#
loop_
_entity.id
_entity.type
_entity.pdbx_description
1 polymer ?
#
loop_
_entity_poly.entity_id
_entity_poly.type
_entity_poly.pdbx_seq_one_letter_code
_entity_poly.pdbx_strand_id
1 'polypeptide(L)'
;SNVNVPGLFAFRIDTANIEAGGCNEHESLNHLPIRGSQIGGTSVYFQGPCFNSNTTEIQCRFGEFGVVDGLILSEFRAICISPLAAHPGNVELTVSFDGGNTFLSSGVYTYMPMTDDAMINEQILVRQDGDIKTVIDWDAKIEVEWMFSEASLANLSSENFIVIEYEILTPNDESTRRKEQRVLNSDVDIQINAVIPLASNIPLQSGRQTIQINLAEISRRQFRMISVTGPTIGIIRLGIFINRSHRIARQMKSALILIQKTSEYICDTWKNNQPAPSTWNQNLLPCPNRLDQARVARAQYVPDPMCQPEANRPFYIPSSVNCWFHQGRPHFQEENAVACFRSVRFNEHNAGGQCCYSEAGHLIRRGSGAGNDDRYHSDKAFWKHQFHDVLPYIACCKSLSDPERCNLYFHYRPSRPGSDTMGQFGGTWGDPHFLTLDGTAYTFNGYGEYIYLAIPEQQSTVFDSSSSFRFESQIRTTPIESGTTNATAIKAFAAKIGLQKISITVSRRNQLLVHLNGDELAFDNDLNTTTLQLEEFSITKTRPNNQLTILCQLGVHIQITPIFITTKSVMVLNVGAAISGELKGNWTFGLIGSYDGNPSNDLRDSSGNIVGTTDTLSTEQIHQLFGMTWAIDPVRSHFYYESSDNASFYSFQNKIYRPTFNVSINSSNDSNARDACGILSNATDSSLWSFAQRTCYYDIAVTGDIAFGRSSRQTAEQQIEQREAMRNSPKFNSNLSLTQSVRVGEQVQISFQATSEFSLTIHYKLLHAPDGSSLDGLTGEFNWKVPDETESSKKIPVEVSAQDATYNLTSTYEVLLEIQPKSNALALAASIILLTLTFTSSFVLP
;
A
#
# COMPACT_ATOMS: atom_id res chain seq x y z
N SER A 1 -19.30 48.82 -18.22
CA SER A 1 -19.68 47.47 -17.78
C SER A 1 -18.51 46.56 -18.03
N ASN A 2 -18.14 45.70 -17.07
CA ASN A 2 -17.08 44.69 -17.23
C ASN A 2 -17.61 43.36 -17.83
N VAL A 3 -18.87 43.33 -18.25
CA VAL A 3 -19.54 42.19 -18.89
C VAL A 3 -20.20 42.56 -20.22
N ASN A 4 -19.73 43.65 -20.85
CA ASN A 4 -20.20 44.14 -22.16
C ASN A 4 -21.72 44.41 -22.29
N VAL A 5 -22.43 44.56 -21.17
CA VAL A 5 -23.86 44.93 -21.13
C VAL A 5 -23.99 46.33 -20.53
N PRO A 6 -24.49 47.35 -21.26
CA PRO A 6 -24.60 48.71 -20.76
C PRO A 6 -25.32 48.76 -19.40
N GLY A 7 -24.66 49.32 -18.38
CA GLY A 7 -25.21 49.47 -17.03
C GLY A 7 -25.05 48.28 -16.07
N LEU A 8 -24.61 47.10 -16.53
CA LEU A 8 -24.42 45.92 -15.67
C LEU A 8 -22.95 45.74 -15.27
N PHE A 9 -22.67 45.43 -14.00
CA PHE A 9 -21.33 45.08 -13.53
C PHE A 9 -21.39 43.80 -12.71
N ALA A 10 -20.46 42.86 -12.95
CA ALA A 10 -20.40 41.58 -12.25
C ALA A 10 -19.04 41.41 -11.57
N PHE A 11 -19.01 41.10 -10.28
CA PHE A 11 -17.78 40.94 -9.52
C PHE A 11 -17.75 39.58 -8.84
N ARG A 12 -16.56 38.99 -8.77
CA ARG A 12 -16.29 37.80 -7.97
C ARG A 12 -15.91 38.22 -6.55
N ILE A 13 -16.53 37.62 -5.54
CA ILE A 13 -16.40 38.03 -4.11
C ILE A 13 -15.98 36.90 -3.16
N ASP A 14 -15.70 35.70 -3.67
CA ASP A 14 -15.32 34.51 -2.90
C ASP A 14 -13.79 34.34 -2.73
N THR A 15 -12.98 35.26 -3.26
CA THR A 15 -11.53 35.31 -3.06
C THR A 15 -11.14 36.51 -2.19
N ALA A 16 -9.91 36.51 -1.65
CA ALA A 16 -9.41 37.60 -0.79
C ALA A 16 -9.33 38.97 -1.49
N ASN A 17 -9.38 39.00 -2.83
CA ASN A 17 -9.36 40.19 -3.66
C ASN A 17 -10.59 40.19 -4.57
N ILE A 18 -11.26 41.33 -4.72
CA ILE A 18 -12.41 41.46 -5.64
C ILE A 18 -11.89 41.46 -7.08
N GLU A 19 -12.25 40.41 -7.84
CA GLU A 19 -11.89 40.29 -9.26
C GLU A 19 -13.06 40.68 -10.17
N ALA A 20 -12.75 41.30 -11.30
CA ALA A 20 -13.74 41.62 -12.32
C ALA A 20 -14.27 40.31 -12.95
N GLY A 21 -15.56 40.03 -12.86
CA GLY A 21 -16.21 38.93 -13.57
C GLY A 21 -16.57 39.30 -15.01
N GLY A 22 -16.46 38.35 -15.95
CA GLY A 22 -16.77 38.50 -17.38
C GLY A 22 -15.91 37.58 -18.26
N CYS A 23 -16.11 37.60 -19.59
CA CYS A 23 -15.13 37.02 -20.52
C CYS A 23 -13.82 37.79 -20.42
N ASN A 24 -12.71 37.06 -20.36
CA ASN A 24 -11.35 37.56 -20.34
C ASN A 24 -10.67 37.26 -21.69
N GLU A 25 -9.99 38.26 -22.26
CA GLU A 25 -9.12 38.09 -23.45
C GLU A 25 -7.81 37.35 -23.12
N HIS A 26 -7.59 37.06 -21.84
CA HIS A 26 -6.41 36.36 -21.33
C HIS A 26 -6.76 34.90 -21.00
N GLU A 27 -5.84 33.99 -21.35
CA GLU A 27 -5.89 32.52 -21.26
C GLU A 27 -6.18 31.92 -19.87
N SER A 28 -6.58 32.72 -18.87
CA SER A 28 -6.91 32.24 -17.53
C SER A 28 -8.29 31.56 -17.50
N LEU A 29 -8.27 30.22 -17.44
CA LEU A 29 -9.44 29.37 -17.38
C LEU A 29 -9.67 28.85 -15.95
N ASN A 30 -10.79 29.21 -15.34
CA ASN A 30 -11.13 28.80 -13.98
C ASN A 30 -12.16 27.66 -13.99
N HIS A 31 -12.09 26.76 -13.01
CA HIS A 31 -13.03 25.66 -12.87
C HIS A 31 -13.58 25.50 -11.45
N LEU A 32 -14.83 25.04 -11.34
CA LEU A 32 -15.51 24.75 -10.06
C LEU A 32 -16.45 23.54 -10.21
N PRO A 33 -16.54 22.63 -9.22
CA PRO A 33 -15.73 22.58 -8.01
C PRO A 33 -14.28 22.16 -8.34
N ILE A 34 -13.35 22.55 -7.47
CA ILE A 34 -11.92 22.16 -7.58
C ILE A 34 -11.65 20.72 -7.11
N ARG A 35 -12.68 20.05 -6.57
CA ARG A 35 -12.61 18.66 -6.10
C ARG A 35 -13.88 17.90 -6.48
N GLY A 36 -13.80 16.59 -6.60
CA GLY A 36 -14.97 15.72 -6.80
C GLY A 36 -14.69 14.25 -6.57
N SER A 37 -15.71 13.40 -6.69
CA SER A 37 -15.60 12.01 -6.26
C SER A 37 -14.66 11.20 -7.16
N GLN A 38 -13.85 10.33 -6.55
CA GLN A 38 -13.02 9.31 -7.21
C GLN A 38 -13.86 8.45 -8.15
N ILE A 39 -15.17 8.30 -7.93
CA ILE A 39 -16.03 7.53 -8.83
C ILE A 39 -16.41 8.25 -10.14
N GLY A 40 -15.90 9.46 -10.33
CA GLY A 40 -16.33 10.33 -11.41
C GLY A 40 -17.75 10.86 -11.21
N GLY A 41 -18.35 11.39 -12.27
CA GLY A 41 -19.71 11.93 -12.25
C GLY A 41 -19.84 13.35 -11.68
N THR A 42 -18.73 14.00 -11.33
CA THR A 42 -18.75 15.37 -10.79
C THR A 42 -18.87 16.37 -11.95
N SER A 43 -19.88 17.25 -11.89
CA SER A 43 -20.07 18.34 -12.84
C SER A 43 -19.07 19.47 -12.59
N VAL A 44 -18.06 19.60 -13.45
CA VAL A 44 -17.03 20.63 -13.39
C VAL A 44 -17.35 21.74 -14.38
N TYR A 45 -17.63 22.93 -13.84
CA TYR A 45 -17.97 24.14 -14.58
C TYR A 45 -16.72 24.94 -14.89
N PHE A 46 -16.57 25.33 -16.15
CA PHE A 46 -15.50 26.21 -16.61
C PHE A 46 -16.02 27.61 -16.87
N GLN A 47 -15.27 28.60 -16.38
CA GLN A 47 -15.50 30.03 -16.58
C GLN A 47 -14.22 30.64 -17.13
N GLY A 48 -14.30 31.33 -18.26
CA GLY A 48 -13.12 31.87 -18.94
C GLY A 48 -13.45 32.44 -20.32
N PRO A 49 -12.82 31.96 -21.42
CA PRO A 49 -12.94 32.58 -22.73
C PRO A 49 -14.39 32.60 -23.20
N CYS A 50 -14.76 33.64 -23.96
CA CYS A 50 -16.08 33.70 -24.58
C CYS A 50 -16.31 32.46 -25.46
N PHE A 51 -17.33 31.68 -25.13
CA PHE A 51 -17.77 30.53 -25.91
C PHE A 51 -18.58 31.03 -27.11
N ASN A 52 -17.91 31.18 -28.25
CA ASN A 52 -18.49 31.76 -29.47
C ASN A 52 -19.24 30.70 -30.28
N SER A 53 -20.01 31.13 -31.30
CA SER A 53 -20.71 30.24 -32.24
C SER A 53 -19.81 29.32 -33.08
N ASN A 54 -18.48 29.48 -33.00
CA ASN A 54 -17.50 28.61 -33.68
C ASN A 54 -16.94 27.51 -32.78
N THR A 55 -17.20 27.53 -31.46
CA THR A 55 -16.77 26.50 -30.53
C THR A 55 -17.80 25.37 -30.54
N THR A 56 -17.58 24.33 -31.35
CA THR A 56 -18.56 23.25 -31.51
C THR A 56 -18.29 22.02 -30.65
N GLU A 57 -17.04 21.82 -30.19
CA GLU A 57 -16.62 20.62 -29.45
C GLU A 57 -15.66 20.98 -28.30
N ILE A 58 -16.19 20.99 -27.07
CA ILE A 58 -15.39 21.13 -25.84
C ILE A 58 -14.99 19.75 -25.34
N GLN A 59 -13.74 19.60 -24.92
CA GLN A 59 -13.25 18.38 -24.27
C GLN A 59 -12.41 18.74 -23.04
N CYS A 60 -12.57 18.01 -21.95
CA CYS A 60 -11.81 18.20 -20.71
C CYS A 60 -10.98 16.97 -20.38
N ARG A 61 -9.71 17.17 -20.04
CA ARG A 61 -8.78 16.11 -19.63
C ARG A 61 -8.50 16.20 -18.14
N PHE A 62 -8.71 15.09 -17.43
CA PHE A 62 -8.51 14.97 -15.99
C PHE A 62 -7.22 14.20 -15.69
N GLY A 63 -6.08 14.84 -15.91
CA GLY A 63 -4.74 14.26 -15.78
C GLY A 63 -4.60 12.96 -16.56
N GLU A 64 -4.16 11.92 -15.87
CA GLU A 64 -4.01 10.57 -16.41
C GLU A 64 -5.32 9.79 -16.53
N PHE A 65 -6.43 10.28 -15.94
CA PHE A 65 -7.72 9.59 -15.93
C PHE A 65 -8.57 9.80 -17.20
N GLY A 66 -8.03 10.51 -18.20
CA GLY A 66 -8.59 10.57 -19.55
C GLY A 66 -9.32 11.86 -19.92
N VAL A 67 -9.90 11.86 -21.12
CA VAL A 67 -10.58 13.01 -21.75
C VAL A 67 -12.09 12.73 -21.85
N VAL A 68 -12.91 13.69 -21.46
CA VAL A 68 -14.38 13.65 -21.52
C VAL A 68 -14.93 14.77 -22.40
N ASP A 69 -16.05 14.53 -23.07
CA ASP A 69 -16.73 15.58 -23.83
C ASP A 69 -17.45 16.56 -22.88
N GLY A 70 -17.46 17.83 -23.25
CA GLY A 70 -18.07 18.93 -22.51
C GLY A 70 -19.23 19.58 -23.24
N LEU A 71 -20.09 20.30 -22.50
CA LEU A 71 -21.24 21.03 -23.02
C LEU A 71 -21.07 22.53 -22.78
N ILE A 72 -21.42 23.34 -23.78
CA ILE A 72 -21.51 24.80 -23.63
C ILE A 72 -22.88 25.13 -23.06
N LEU A 73 -22.90 25.83 -21.93
CA LEU A 73 -24.12 26.25 -21.24
C LEU A 73 -24.54 27.68 -21.63
N SER A 74 -23.55 28.54 -21.90
CA SER A 74 -23.74 29.94 -22.33
C SER A 74 -22.44 30.46 -22.92
N GLU A 75 -22.44 31.68 -23.48
CA GLU A 75 -21.22 32.36 -23.95
C GLU A 75 -20.15 32.54 -22.85
N PHE A 76 -20.47 32.32 -21.57
CA PHE A 76 -19.55 32.47 -20.42
C PHE A 76 -19.26 31.18 -19.66
N ARG A 77 -19.95 30.06 -19.96
CA ARG A 77 -19.86 28.83 -19.16
C ARG A 77 -19.90 27.56 -20.00
N ALA A 78 -19.01 26.63 -19.68
CA ALA A 78 -19.03 25.25 -20.14
C ALA A 78 -19.02 24.28 -18.96
N ILE A 79 -19.34 23.02 -19.21
CA ILE A 79 -19.38 21.96 -18.21
C ILE A 79 -18.77 20.67 -18.76
N CYS A 80 -17.97 19.98 -17.95
CA CYS A 80 -17.53 18.60 -18.20
C CYS A 80 -17.85 17.73 -16.99
N ILE A 81 -18.01 16.43 -17.20
CA ILE A 81 -18.29 15.47 -16.13
C ILE A 81 -17.02 14.67 -15.86
N SER A 82 -16.48 14.77 -14.64
CA SER A 82 -15.22 14.11 -14.29
C SER A 82 -15.31 12.60 -14.54
N PRO A 83 -14.34 11.97 -15.22
CA PRO A 83 -14.29 10.51 -15.35
C PRO A 83 -13.98 9.86 -14.01
N LEU A 84 -14.12 8.54 -13.98
CA LEU A 84 -13.78 7.67 -12.87
C LEU A 84 -12.26 7.62 -12.67
N ALA A 85 -11.78 7.91 -11.46
CA ALA A 85 -10.36 7.93 -11.11
C ALA A 85 -9.91 6.64 -10.41
N ALA A 86 -8.74 6.14 -10.78
CA ALA A 86 -8.18 4.91 -10.21
C ALA A 86 -7.76 5.09 -8.74
N HIS A 87 -7.36 6.30 -8.36
CA HIS A 87 -7.02 6.67 -6.98
C HIS A 87 -7.54 8.07 -6.66
N PRO A 88 -7.77 8.40 -5.37
CA PRO A 88 -7.96 9.79 -4.98
C PRO A 88 -6.64 10.55 -5.15
N GLY A 89 -6.72 11.86 -5.32
CA GLY A 89 -5.54 12.71 -5.50
C GLY A 89 -5.74 13.85 -6.48
N ASN A 90 -4.74 14.72 -6.54
CA ASN A 90 -4.73 15.88 -7.42
C ASN A 90 -4.33 15.47 -8.84
N VAL A 91 -5.08 15.96 -9.83
CA VAL A 91 -4.74 15.84 -11.25
C VAL A 91 -4.75 17.19 -11.93
N GLU A 92 -3.93 17.32 -12.98
CA GLU A 92 -3.98 18.49 -13.85
C GLU A 92 -5.27 18.47 -14.70
N LEU A 93 -6.05 19.54 -14.65
CA LEU A 93 -7.26 19.68 -15.43
C LEU A 93 -6.99 20.60 -16.63
N THR A 94 -7.09 20.05 -17.84
CA THR A 94 -6.89 20.84 -19.07
C THR A 94 -8.13 20.77 -19.95
N VAL A 95 -8.40 21.81 -20.74
CA VAL A 95 -9.61 21.93 -21.57
C VAL A 95 -9.24 22.31 -22.99
N SER A 96 -9.88 21.64 -23.93
CA SER A 96 -9.80 21.87 -25.36
C SER A 96 -11.09 22.54 -25.84
N PHE A 97 -10.95 23.53 -26.72
CA PHE A 97 -12.05 24.23 -27.39
C PHE A 97 -12.14 23.93 -28.89
N ASP A 98 -11.26 23.07 -29.41
CA ASP A 98 -11.09 22.78 -30.84
C ASP A 98 -11.22 21.28 -31.17
N GLY A 99 -12.01 20.53 -30.39
CA GLY A 99 -12.24 19.09 -30.63
C GLY A 99 -11.06 18.18 -30.27
N GLY A 100 -10.16 18.63 -29.40
CA GLY A 100 -9.07 17.84 -28.81
C GLY A 100 -7.71 18.07 -29.46
N ASN A 101 -7.55 19.12 -30.28
CA ASN A 101 -6.29 19.43 -30.95
C ASN A 101 -5.35 20.22 -30.03
N THR A 102 -5.88 21.14 -29.22
CA THR A 102 -5.11 21.93 -28.25
C THR A 102 -5.78 21.95 -26.88
N PHE A 103 -4.98 21.79 -25.82
CA PHE A 103 -5.45 21.78 -24.43
C PHE A 103 -4.82 22.94 -23.66
N LEU A 104 -5.67 23.77 -23.06
CA LEU A 104 -5.29 24.87 -22.17
C LEU A 104 -5.46 24.42 -20.72
N SER A 105 -4.47 24.69 -19.86
CA SER A 105 -4.53 24.30 -18.45
C SER A 105 -5.53 25.16 -17.69
N SER A 106 -6.42 24.50 -16.95
CA SER A 106 -7.45 25.13 -16.09
C SER A 106 -7.08 25.10 -14.60
N GLY A 107 -5.93 24.50 -14.26
CA GLY A 107 -5.48 24.30 -12.88
C GLY A 107 -5.56 22.85 -12.42
N VAL A 108 -5.67 22.65 -11.10
CA VAL A 108 -5.65 21.32 -10.46
C VAL A 108 -7.04 20.92 -9.98
N TYR A 109 -7.44 19.68 -10.28
CA TYR A 109 -8.68 19.07 -9.83
C TYR A 109 -8.39 17.88 -8.89
N THR A 110 -9.06 17.80 -7.73
CA THR A 110 -8.81 16.75 -6.74
C THR A 110 -9.90 15.67 -6.76
N TYR A 111 -9.52 14.42 -7.01
CA TYR A 111 -10.36 13.27 -6.76
C TYR A 111 -10.38 12.89 -5.27
N MET A 112 -11.56 12.83 -4.68
CA MET A 112 -11.78 12.49 -3.26
C MET A 112 -12.25 11.05 -3.12
N PRO A 113 -11.74 10.29 -2.13
CA PRO A 113 -12.08 8.88 -1.96
C PRO A 113 -13.58 8.68 -1.68
N MET A 114 -14.10 7.48 -1.96
CA MET A 114 -15.53 7.17 -1.82
C MET A 114 -16.10 7.37 -0.40
N THR A 115 -15.26 7.43 0.63
CA THR A 115 -15.65 7.31 2.03
C THR A 115 -15.37 8.57 2.87
N ASP A 116 -15.35 9.76 2.29
CA ASP A 116 -15.21 10.99 3.07
C ASP A 116 -16.46 11.22 3.95
N ASP A 117 -16.34 10.82 5.23
CA ASP A 117 -17.37 10.86 6.29
C ASP A 117 -17.68 12.30 6.77
N ALA A 118 -17.19 13.31 6.06
CA ALA A 118 -17.59 14.71 6.23
C ALA A 118 -18.77 15.11 5.33
N MET A 119 -19.29 14.20 4.49
CA MET A 119 -20.28 14.49 3.44
C MET A 119 -21.50 13.53 3.45
N ILE A 120 -21.93 13.04 4.61
CA ILE A 120 -23.18 12.23 4.73
C ILE A 120 -24.39 12.99 4.12
N ASN A 121 -24.33 14.32 4.04
CA ASN A 121 -25.42 15.13 3.48
C ASN A 121 -25.48 15.15 1.94
N GLU A 122 -24.44 14.70 1.22
CA GLU A 122 -24.35 14.89 -0.23
C GLU A 122 -24.23 13.63 -1.10
N GLN A 123 -24.30 12.42 -0.54
CA GLN A 123 -24.26 11.16 -1.32
C GLN A 123 -25.66 10.54 -1.61
N ILE A 124 -25.68 9.45 -2.40
CA ILE A 124 -26.84 8.55 -2.53
C ILE A 124 -26.60 7.37 -1.59
N LEU A 125 -27.53 7.09 -0.68
CA LEU A 125 -27.48 5.89 0.14
C LEU A 125 -28.47 4.88 -0.41
N VAL A 126 -28.04 3.62 -0.52
CA VAL A 126 -28.90 2.52 -0.92
C VAL A 126 -29.05 1.61 0.29
N ARG A 127 -30.30 1.35 0.70
CA ARG A 127 -30.60 0.46 1.81
C ARG A 127 -31.32 -0.78 1.32
N GLN A 128 -31.00 -1.92 1.92
CA GLN A 128 -31.75 -3.16 1.79
C GLN A 128 -32.01 -3.67 3.22
N ASP A 129 -33.28 -3.88 3.53
CA ASP A 129 -33.73 -4.31 4.86
C ASP A 129 -33.30 -3.37 6.01
N GLY A 130 -33.20 -2.06 5.72
CA GLY A 130 -32.87 -1.00 6.69
C GLY A 130 -31.38 -0.67 6.81
N ASP A 131 -30.51 -1.58 6.40
CA ASP A 131 -29.05 -1.38 6.40
C ASP A 131 -28.59 -0.71 5.11
N ILE A 132 -27.60 0.18 5.21
CA ILE A 132 -26.89 0.70 4.04
C ILE A 132 -26.11 -0.45 3.40
N LYS A 133 -26.35 -0.70 2.11
CA LYS A 133 -25.67 -1.75 1.34
C LYS A 133 -24.95 -1.18 0.14
N THR A 134 -23.71 -1.64 -0.03
CA THR A 134 -22.91 -1.42 -1.25
C THR A 134 -23.09 -2.55 -2.28
N VAL A 135 -23.69 -3.67 -1.85
CA VAL A 135 -23.98 -4.86 -2.65
C VAL A 135 -25.46 -5.19 -2.51
N ILE A 136 -26.17 -5.32 -3.62
CA ILE A 136 -27.62 -5.61 -3.65
C ILE A 136 -27.92 -6.69 -4.68
N ASP A 137 -28.98 -7.47 -4.45
CA ASP A 137 -29.43 -8.46 -5.43
C ASP A 137 -30.29 -7.83 -6.53
N TRP A 138 -30.17 -8.33 -7.77
CA TRP A 138 -30.96 -7.85 -8.93
C TRP A 138 -32.48 -8.04 -8.76
N ASP A 139 -32.92 -8.86 -7.81
CA ASP A 139 -34.31 -9.08 -7.45
C ASP A 139 -34.70 -8.50 -6.08
N ALA A 140 -33.82 -7.72 -5.45
CA ALA A 140 -34.07 -7.08 -4.18
C ALA A 140 -35.07 -5.90 -4.29
N LYS A 141 -35.69 -5.60 -3.16
CA LYS A 141 -36.32 -4.30 -2.90
C LYS A 141 -35.32 -3.42 -2.18
N ILE A 142 -35.07 -2.24 -2.73
CA ILE A 142 -34.09 -1.30 -2.20
C ILE A 142 -34.75 0.04 -1.89
N GLU A 143 -34.22 0.73 -0.89
CA GLU A 143 -34.52 2.14 -0.63
C GLU A 143 -33.35 2.99 -1.12
N VAL A 144 -33.63 3.96 -1.98
CA VAL A 144 -32.64 4.94 -2.42
C VAL A 144 -32.92 6.25 -1.72
N GLU A 145 -31.94 6.76 -0.97
CA GLU A 145 -31.99 7.99 -0.19
C GLU A 145 -31.02 9.02 -0.77
N TRP A 146 -31.45 10.28 -0.89
CA TRP A 146 -30.60 11.40 -1.31
C TRP A 146 -31.05 12.71 -0.65
N MET A 147 -30.26 13.78 -0.87
CA MET A 147 -30.57 15.11 -0.34
C MET A 147 -30.05 16.20 -1.29
N PHE A 148 -30.87 17.20 -1.58
CA PHE A 148 -30.44 18.38 -2.35
C PHE A 148 -30.54 19.65 -1.52
N SER A 149 -29.54 20.53 -1.63
CA SER A 149 -29.60 21.87 -1.05
C SER A 149 -30.51 22.77 -1.90
N GLU A 150 -31.06 23.84 -1.31
CA GLU A 150 -31.80 24.85 -2.06
C GLU A 150 -30.93 25.49 -3.16
N ALA A 151 -29.64 25.70 -2.88
CA ALA A 151 -28.68 26.23 -3.85
C ALA A 151 -28.50 25.31 -5.07
N SER A 152 -28.49 23.98 -4.87
CA SER A 152 -28.37 22.99 -5.95
C SER A 152 -29.56 23.04 -6.93
N LEU A 153 -30.73 23.50 -6.44
CA LEU A 153 -31.97 23.55 -7.20
C LEU A 153 -32.33 24.96 -7.72
N ALA A 154 -31.63 26.01 -7.28
CA ALA A 154 -32.00 27.42 -7.43
C ALA A 154 -32.20 27.95 -8.86
N ASN A 155 -31.89 27.16 -9.90
CA ASN A 155 -32.00 27.54 -11.32
C ASN A 155 -32.76 26.51 -12.17
N LEU A 156 -33.53 25.63 -11.55
CA LEU A 156 -34.28 24.58 -12.24
C LEU A 156 -35.78 24.94 -12.27
N SER A 157 -36.39 24.85 -13.45
CA SER A 157 -37.84 25.07 -13.60
C SER A 157 -38.63 23.89 -13.03
N SER A 158 -39.92 24.12 -12.75
CA SER A 158 -40.86 23.08 -12.31
C SER A 158 -41.15 22.00 -13.36
N GLU A 159 -40.73 22.19 -14.60
CA GLU A 159 -40.87 21.19 -15.69
C GLU A 159 -39.78 20.11 -15.62
N ASN A 160 -38.75 20.33 -14.83
CA ASN A 160 -37.66 19.39 -14.62
C ASN A 160 -38.07 18.34 -13.60
N PHE A 161 -37.61 17.11 -13.80
CA PHE A 161 -37.89 15.99 -12.90
C PHE A 161 -36.64 15.16 -12.67
N ILE A 162 -36.61 14.48 -11.52
CA ILE A 162 -35.57 13.52 -11.19
C ILE A 162 -35.92 12.18 -11.86
N VAL A 163 -34.90 11.57 -12.45
CA VAL A 163 -34.88 10.17 -12.85
C VAL A 163 -33.78 9.50 -12.06
N ILE A 164 -34.12 8.35 -11.52
CA ILE A 164 -33.17 7.41 -10.95
C ILE A 164 -32.86 6.43 -12.05
N GLU A 165 -31.61 6.42 -12.49
CA GLU A 165 -31.14 5.52 -13.51
C GLU A 165 -30.15 4.53 -12.91
N TYR A 166 -30.05 3.39 -13.54
CA TYR A 166 -29.08 2.38 -13.24
C TYR A 166 -28.24 2.12 -14.48
N GLU A 167 -26.94 2.27 -14.34
CA GLU A 167 -25.99 2.10 -15.42
C GLU A 167 -25.13 0.86 -15.21
N ILE A 168 -25.05 0.04 -16.24
CA ILE A 168 -24.23 -1.18 -16.24
C ILE A 168 -22.87 -0.88 -16.82
N LEU A 169 -21.83 -1.06 -16.00
CA LEU A 169 -20.44 -1.08 -16.43
C LEU A 169 -19.98 -2.50 -16.68
N THR A 170 -19.42 -2.74 -17.88
CA THR A 170 -18.69 -3.98 -18.16
C THR A 170 -17.28 -3.68 -18.65
N PRO A 171 -16.29 -4.46 -18.20
CA PRO A 171 -14.95 -4.38 -18.74
C PRO A 171 -14.94 -4.89 -20.18
N ASN A 172 -14.42 -4.11 -21.13
CA ASN A 172 -14.08 -4.60 -22.46
C ASN A 172 -12.59 -4.95 -22.49
N ASP A 173 -12.30 -6.26 -22.59
CA ASP A 173 -10.92 -6.79 -22.61
C ASP A 173 -10.39 -6.94 -24.05
N GLU A 174 -11.21 -6.65 -25.09
CA GLU A 174 -10.81 -6.75 -26.49
C GLU A 174 -10.01 -5.53 -26.96
N SER A 175 -8.69 -5.59 -26.80
CA SER A 175 -7.73 -4.71 -27.49
C SER A 175 -7.64 -4.95 -29.01
N THR A 176 -8.55 -5.74 -29.60
CA THR A 176 -8.49 -6.11 -31.01
C THR A 176 -9.85 -5.97 -31.70
N ARG A 177 -10.09 -4.79 -32.30
CA ARG A 177 -10.67 -4.56 -33.64
C ARG A 177 -11.51 -3.28 -33.68
N ARG A 178 -10.84 -2.14 -33.87
CA ARG A 178 -11.15 -1.17 -34.93
C ARG A 178 -10.02 -0.15 -35.04
N LYS A 179 -9.34 -0.17 -36.19
CA LYS A 179 -8.47 0.91 -36.66
C LYS A 179 -9.40 2.09 -36.98
N GLU A 180 -9.48 3.05 -36.07
CA GLU A 180 -9.60 4.49 -36.35
C GLU A 180 -9.60 5.23 -35.00
N GLN A 181 -8.47 5.89 -34.73
CA GLN A 181 -8.20 6.91 -33.70
C GLN A 181 -9.26 7.13 -32.60
N ARG A 182 -8.94 6.68 -31.38
CA ARG A 182 -8.95 7.48 -30.15
C ARG A 182 -8.13 6.72 -29.09
N VAL A 183 -7.05 7.34 -28.61
CA VAL A 183 -6.19 6.79 -27.57
C VAL A 183 -6.96 6.86 -26.25
N LEU A 184 -7.48 5.73 -25.77
CA LEU A 184 -7.99 5.56 -24.41
C LEU A 184 -6.93 4.78 -23.63
N ASN A 185 -6.16 5.50 -22.83
CA ASN A 185 -5.14 4.94 -21.95
C ASN A 185 -5.75 4.70 -20.55
N SER A 186 -6.80 3.88 -20.47
CA SER A 186 -7.27 3.28 -19.21
C SER A 186 -7.14 1.77 -19.32
N ASP A 187 -6.59 1.11 -18.28
CA ASP A 187 -6.24 -0.33 -18.28
C ASP A 187 -7.38 -1.30 -18.60
N VAL A 188 -8.61 -0.80 -18.75
CA VAL A 188 -9.80 -1.46 -19.30
C VAL A 188 -10.63 -0.38 -20.01
N ASP A 189 -11.11 -0.63 -21.23
CA ASP A 189 -12.21 0.18 -21.80
C ASP A 189 -13.49 -0.22 -21.04
N ILE A 190 -13.97 0.62 -20.14
CA ILE A 190 -15.24 0.38 -19.46
C ILE A 190 -16.37 0.76 -20.42
N GLN A 191 -17.10 -0.23 -20.93
CA GLN A 191 -18.28 0.03 -21.73
C GLN A 191 -19.52 0.18 -20.86
N ILE A 192 -20.29 1.22 -21.14
CA ILE A 192 -21.61 1.45 -20.59
C ILE A 192 -22.60 0.72 -21.48
N ASN A 193 -23.08 -0.44 -21.02
CA ASN A 193 -23.90 -1.31 -21.87
C ASN A 193 -25.38 -0.95 -21.86
N ALA A 194 -25.87 -0.40 -20.76
CA ALA A 194 -27.28 -0.05 -20.60
C ALA A 194 -27.46 1.00 -19.50
N VAL A 195 -28.31 1.99 -19.79
CA VAL A 195 -28.88 2.92 -18.83
C VAL A 195 -30.36 2.56 -18.66
N ILE A 196 -30.74 2.22 -17.44
CA ILE A 196 -32.04 1.65 -17.09
C ILE A 196 -32.76 2.62 -16.16
N PRO A 197 -33.87 3.24 -16.56
CA PRO A 197 -34.64 4.09 -15.67
C PRO A 197 -35.32 3.24 -14.60
N LEU A 198 -34.86 3.36 -13.36
CA LEU A 198 -35.44 2.69 -12.19
C LEU A 198 -36.69 3.41 -11.67
N ALA A 199 -36.66 4.74 -11.67
CA ALA A 199 -37.78 5.59 -11.31
C ALA A 199 -37.71 6.91 -12.08
N SER A 200 -38.85 7.51 -12.42
CA SER A 200 -38.90 8.74 -13.23
C SER A 200 -40.05 9.65 -12.81
N ASN A 201 -40.06 10.89 -13.32
CA ASN A 201 -41.03 11.93 -12.99
C ASN A 201 -41.08 12.24 -11.48
N ILE A 202 -39.96 12.09 -10.77
CA ILE A 202 -39.88 12.43 -9.35
C ILE A 202 -39.77 13.96 -9.23
N PRO A 203 -40.61 14.63 -8.44
CA PRO A 203 -40.59 16.07 -8.30
C PRO A 203 -39.31 16.56 -7.63
N LEU A 204 -38.84 17.73 -8.04
CA LEU A 204 -37.68 18.38 -7.43
C LEU A 204 -38.07 18.96 -6.05
N GLN A 205 -37.44 18.45 -5.00
CA GLN A 205 -37.61 18.93 -3.63
C GLN A 205 -36.25 19.08 -2.94
N SER A 206 -36.08 20.14 -2.15
CA SER A 206 -34.92 20.31 -1.27
C SER A 206 -35.06 19.44 -0.02
N GLY A 207 -33.94 19.17 0.65
CA GLY A 207 -33.88 18.31 1.82
C GLY A 207 -33.79 16.81 1.49
N ARG A 208 -33.90 15.97 2.53
CA ARG A 208 -33.76 14.52 2.44
C ARG A 208 -34.99 13.88 1.79
N GLN A 209 -34.75 12.99 0.84
CA GLN A 209 -35.76 12.30 0.04
C GLN A 209 -35.43 10.81 -0.03
N THR A 210 -36.46 9.96 -0.06
CA THR A 210 -36.31 8.51 -0.18
C THR A 210 -37.32 7.94 -1.19
N ILE A 211 -36.95 6.87 -1.86
CA ILE A 211 -37.88 6.10 -2.70
C ILE A 211 -37.56 4.60 -2.63
N GLN A 212 -38.62 3.80 -2.64
CA GLN A 212 -38.53 2.33 -2.69
C GLN A 212 -38.57 1.86 -4.15
N ILE A 213 -37.61 1.02 -4.54
CA ILE A 213 -37.46 0.49 -5.89
C ILE A 213 -37.45 -1.04 -5.82
N ASN A 214 -38.29 -1.68 -6.63
CA ASN A 214 -38.31 -3.13 -6.76
C ASN A 214 -37.54 -3.56 -8.02
N LEU A 215 -36.30 -4.03 -7.86
CA LEU A 215 -35.45 -4.40 -9.00
C LEU A 215 -35.97 -5.64 -9.74
N ALA A 216 -36.71 -6.53 -9.06
CA ALA A 216 -37.29 -7.73 -9.67
C ALA A 216 -38.32 -7.44 -10.78
N GLU A 217 -39.02 -6.30 -10.70
CA GLU A 217 -39.99 -5.89 -11.73
C GLU A 217 -39.31 -5.34 -12.97
N ILE A 218 -38.14 -4.73 -12.79
CA ILE A 218 -37.33 -4.11 -13.82
C ILE A 218 -36.54 -5.20 -14.58
N SER A 219 -36.00 -6.18 -13.84
CA SER A 219 -35.26 -7.32 -14.39
C SER A 219 -36.09 -8.15 -15.38
N ARG A 220 -37.37 -8.37 -15.08
CA ARG A 220 -38.29 -9.15 -15.94
C ARG A 220 -38.71 -8.44 -17.23
N ARG A 221 -38.71 -7.10 -17.25
CA ARG A 221 -39.23 -6.29 -18.37
C ARG A 221 -38.18 -5.95 -19.43
N GLN A 222 -36.92 -5.74 -19.06
CA GLN A 222 -35.92 -5.15 -19.95
C GLN A 222 -34.70 -6.02 -20.27
N PHE A 223 -34.47 -7.15 -19.59
CA PHE A 223 -33.20 -7.91 -19.67
C PHE A 223 -33.19 -9.11 -20.63
N ARG A 224 -34.10 -9.18 -21.60
CA ARG A 224 -34.15 -10.30 -22.56
C ARG A 224 -32.92 -10.41 -23.48
N MET A 225 -31.96 -9.48 -23.49
CA MET A 225 -30.89 -9.44 -24.52
C MET A 225 -29.45 -9.06 -24.07
N ILE A 226 -29.10 -9.00 -22.78
CA ILE A 226 -27.69 -8.71 -22.42
C ILE A 226 -26.99 -9.98 -21.92
N SER A 227 -26.25 -10.61 -22.84
CA SER A 227 -25.30 -11.68 -22.57
C SER A 227 -24.03 -11.11 -21.93
N VAL A 228 -24.11 -10.64 -20.68
CA VAL A 228 -22.90 -10.31 -19.91
C VAL A 228 -22.35 -11.59 -19.32
N THR A 229 -21.25 -12.09 -19.87
CA THR A 229 -20.47 -13.19 -19.30
C THR A 229 -19.57 -12.66 -18.17
N GLY A 230 -20.14 -12.36 -17.00
CA GLY A 230 -19.35 -11.93 -15.83
C GLY A 230 -20.09 -11.11 -14.77
N PRO A 231 -19.44 -10.79 -13.63
CA PRO A 231 -19.98 -9.88 -12.62
C PRO A 231 -20.16 -8.47 -13.19
N THR A 232 -21.19 -7.76 -12.74
CA THR A 232 -21.56 -6.45 -13.27
C THR A 232 -21.47 -5.39 -12.18
N ILE A 233 -20.74 -4.31 -12.46
CA ILE A 233 -20.76 -3.13 -11.60
C ILE A 233 -21.91 -2.24 -12.06
N GLY A 234 -22.73 -1.84 -11.10
CA GLY A 234 -23.85 -0.95 -11.30
C GLY A 234 -23.57 0.46 -10.81
N ILE A 235 -24.03 1.47 -11.53
CA ILE A 235 -24.05 2.84 -10.99
C ILE A 235 -25.51 3.26 -10.90
N ILE A 236 -25.99 3.51 -9.68
CA ILE A 236 -27.24 4.23 -9.48
C ILE A 236 -26.95 5.72 -9.65
N ARG A 237 -27.59 6.35 -10.62
CA ARG A 237 -27.44 7.78 -10.93
C ARG A 237 -28.75 8.50 -10.64
N LEU A 238 -28.65 9.65 -9.98
CA LEU A 238 -29.72 10.64 -9.89
C LEU A 238 -29.45 11.71 -10.93
N GLY A 239 -30.27 11.70 -11.99
CA GLY A 239 -30.23 12.71 -13.05
C GLY A 239 -31.44 13.62 -12.98
N ILE A 240 -31.24 14.92 -13.23
CA ILE A 240 -32.34 15.86 -13.51
C ILE A 240 -32.51 15.96 -15.00
N PHE A 241 -33.69 15.59 -15.47
CA PHE A 241 -34.04 15.65 -16.88
C PHE A 241 -34.74 16.96 -17.17
N ILE A 242 -34.17 17.71 -18.12
CA ILE A 242 -34.68 19.01 -18.56
C ILE A 242 -35.52 18.80 -19.80
N ASN A 243 -36.84 18.98 -19.66
CA ASN A 243 -37.84 18.86 -20.73
C ASN A 243 -37.95 17.44 -21.32
N ARG A 244 -39.19 16.91 -21.42
CA ARG A 244 -39.47 15.57 -21.95
C ARG A 244 -38.97 15.35 -23.39
N SER A 245 -38.78 16.42 -24.15
CA SER A 245 -38.49 16.37 -25.59
C SER A 245 -36.99 16.30 -25.94
N HIS A 246 -36.09 16.74 -25.06
CA HIS A 246 -34.66 16.92 -25.42
C HIS A 246 -33.71 15.85 -24.84
N ARG A 247 -34.16 14.99 -23.91
CA ARG A 247 -33.36 13.94 -23.26
C ARG A 247 -32.01 14.42 -22.70
N ILE A 248 -31.90 15.70 -22.33
CA ILE A 248 -30.70 16.22 -21.68
C ILE A 248 -30.82 15.94 -20.18
N ALA A 249 -29.92 15.10 -19.68
CA ALA A 249 -29.82 14.75 -18.27
C ALA A 249 -28.63 15.49 -17.64
N ARG A 250 -28.86 16.15 -16.51
CA ARG A 250 -27.81 16.66 -15.64
C ARG A 250 -27.64 15.68 -14.48
N GLN A 251 -26.51 14.98 -14.43
CA GLN A 251 -26.18 14.12 -13.30
C GLN A 251 -25.97 14.99 -12.05
N MET A 252 -26.74 14.72 -11.00
CA MET A 252 -26.65 15.46 -9.74
C MET A 252 -25.92 14.67 -8.66
N LYS A 253 -26.13 13.35 -8.62
CA LYS A 253 -25.43 12.43 -7.73
C LYS A 253 -25.32 11.05 -8.38
N SER A 254 -24.37 10.26 -7.90
CA SER A 254 -24.25 8.84 -8.25
C SER A 254 -23.72 8.04 -7.08
N ALA A 255 -24.12 6.77 -7.01
CA ALA A 255 -23.54 5.77 -6.15
C ALA A 255 -23.17 4.53 -6.97
N LEU A 256 -21.96 4.03 -6.75
CA LEU A 256 -21.53 2.74 -7.25
C LEU A 256 -22.15 1.67 -6.37
N ILE A 257 -22.84 0.71 -6.98
CA ILE A 257 -23.47 -0.40 -6.30
C ILE A 257 -23.12 -1.68 -7.05
N LEU A 258 -22.65 -2.68 -6.33
CA LEU A 258 -22.45 -4.00 -6.90
C LEU A 258 -23.79 -4.71 -7.01
N ILE A 259 -24.21 -5.10 -8.22
CA ILE A 259 -25.45 -5.87 -8.37
C ILE A 259 -25.18 -7.32 -8.72
N GLN A 260 -25.63 -8.19 -7.83
CA GLN A 260 -25.53 -9.63 -7.95
C GLN A 260 -26.73 -10.18 -8.74
N LYS A 261 -26.47 -10.88 -9.86
CA LYS A 261 -27.53 -11.54 -10.65
C LYS A 261 -27.86 -12.90 -10.04
N THR A 262 -26.81 -13.70 -9.86
CA THR A 262 -26.70 -14.90 -9.02
C THR A 262 -25.20 -15.13 -8.81
N SER A 263 -24.75 -15.34 -7.57
CA SER A 263 -23.33 -15.55 -7.30
C SER A 263 -22.79 -16.85 -7.90
N GLU A 264 -23.64 -17.87 -8.04
CA GLU A 264 -23.29 -19.15 -8.66
C GLU A 264 -22.82 -18.97 -10.12
N TYR A 265 -23.62 -18.27 -10.93
CA TYR A 265 -23.30 -18.04 -12.34
C TYR A 265 -22.02 -17.23 -12.53
N ILE A 266 -21.80 -16.23 -11.68
CA ILE A 266 -20.59 -15.40 -11.69
C ILE A 266 -19.36 -16.28 -11.38
N CYS A 267 -19.42 -17.06 -10.31
CA CYS A 267 -18.31 -17.92 -9.91
C CYS A 267 -17.97 -18.97 -10.98
N ASP A 268 -18.99 -19.64 -11.54
CA ASP A 268 -18.80 -20.67 -12.57
C ASP A 268 -18.27 -20.11 -13.90
N THR A 269 -18.78 -18.95 -14.32
CA THR A 269 -18.29 -18.28 -15.54
C THR A 269 -16.86 -17.77 -15.37
N TRP A 270 -16.53 -17.19 -14.20
CA TRP A 270 -15.18 -16.73 -13.91
C TRP A 270 -14.19 -17.89 -13.94
N LYS A 271 -14.49 -18.99 -13.24
CA LYS A 271 -13.69 -20.23 -13.18
C LYS A 271 -13.32 -20.75 -14.56
N ASN A 272 -14.29 -20.84 -15.46
CA ASN A 272 -14.07 -21.43 -16.79
C ASN A 272 -13.15 -20.58 -17.69
N ASN A 273 -12.89 -19.32 -17.30
CA ASN A 273 -12.07 -18.38 -18.04
C ASN A 273 -10.75 -18.03 -17.32
N GLN A 274 -10.38 -18.73 -16.25
CA GLN A 274 -9.14 -18.45 -15.51
C GLN A 274 -7.93 -19.23 -16.07
N PRO A 275 -6.77 -18.56 -16.26
CA PRO A 275 -5.51 -19.25 -16.53
C PRO A 275 -4.98 -19.93 -15.26
N ALA A 276 -4.10 -20.91 -15.44
CA ALA A 276 -3.40 -21.54 -14.31
C ALA A 276 -2.55 -20.50 -13.55
N PRO A 277 -2.51 -20.51 -12.20
CA PRO A 277 -1.76 -19.52 -11.41
C PRO A 277 -0.31 -19.35 -11.85
N SER A 278 0.36 -20.46 -12.15
CA SER A 278 1.78 -20.50 -12.55
C SER A 278 2.10 -19.70 -13.81
N THR A 279 1.11 -19.25 -14.60
CA THR A 279 1.36 -18.42 -15.79
C THR A 279 1.43 -16.93 -15.49
N TRP A 280 1.11 -16.49 -14.26
CA TRP A 280 1.07 -15.08 -13.92
C TRP A 280 1.58 -14.76 -12.51
N ASN A 281 1.65 -15.73 -11.59
CA ASN A 281 2.00 -15.47 -10.18
C ASN A 281 3.48 -15.71 -9.80
N GLN A 282 4.37 -15.82 -10.79
CA GLN A 282 5.80 -16.00 -10.55
C GLN A 282 6.46 -14.72 -10.04
N ASN A 283 7.53 -14.83 -9.25
CA ASN A 283 8.34 -13.70 -8.76
C ASN A 283 7.55 -12.65 -7.96
N LEU A 284 6.49 -13.07 -7.27
CA LEU A 284 5.76 -12.21 -6.34
C LEU A 284 6.45 -12.20 -4.98
N LEU A 285 6.37 -11.07 -4.26
CA LEU A 285 6.98 -10.93 -2.94
C LEU A 285 6.38 -11.96 -1.97
N PRO A 286 7.19 -12.73 -1.23
CA PRO A 286 6.69 -13.73 -0.30
C PRO A 286 6.23 -13.11 1.01
N CYS A 287 5.18 -13.67 1.63
CA CYS A 287 4.59 -13.06 2.82
C CYS A 287 5.52 -13.13 4.04
N PRO A 288 5.56 -12.08 4.90
CA PRO A 288 6.08 -12.20 6.25
C PRO A 288 5.39 -13.33 7.00
N ASN A 289 6.15 -14.14 7.74
CA ASN A 289 5.58 -15.26 8.48
C ASN A 289 4.75 -14.79 9.69
N ARG A 290 5.04 -13.59 10.21
CA ARG A 290 4.36 -13.00 11.35
C ARG A 290 3.89 -11.57 11.11
N LEU A 291 2.88 -11.16 11.88
CA LEU A 291 2.29 -9.83 11.81
C LEU A 291 3.25 -8.72 12.24
N ASP A 292 4.09 -8.96 13.25
CA ASP A 292 5.13 -8.02 13.69
C ASP A 292 6.13 -7.74 12.56
N GLN A 293 6.60 -8.78 11.84
CA GLN A 293 7.43 -8.63 10.64
C GLN A 293 6.73 -7.78 9.56
N ALA A 294 5.46 -8.09 9.27
CA ALA A 294 4.70 -7.35 8.25
C ALA A 294 4.56 -5.85 8.55
N ARG A 295 4.41 -5.48 9.83
CA ARG A 295 4.31 -4.07 10.26
C ARG A 295 5.58 -3.26 10.00
N VAL A 296 6.73 -3.91 9.96
CA VAL A 296 8.03 -3.26 9.78
C VAL A 296 8.63 -3.49 8.39
N ALA A 297 8.07 -4.39 7.57
CA ALA A 297 8.47 -4.68 6.19
C ALA A 297 8.04 -3.61 5.17
N ARG A 298 8.21 -2.33 5.52
CA ARG A 298 7.70 -1.16 4.77
C ARG A 298 8.23 -1.02 3.34
N ALA A 299 9.37 -1.64 3.03
CA ALA A 299 9.93 -1.68 1.67
C ALA A 299 9.25 -2.71 0.75
N GLN A 300 8.55 -3.68 1.34
CA GLN A 300 7.94 -4.80 0.62
C GLN A 300 6.41 -4.77 0.71
N TYR A 301 5.87 -4.22 1.81
CA TYR A 301 4.45 -4.30 2.14
C TYR A 301 3.88 -2.97 2.67
N VAL A 302 2.66 -2.67 2.26
CA VAL A 302 1.83 -1.58 2.79
C VAL A 302 0.59 -2.15 3.47
N PRO A 303 0.13 -1.56 4.59
CA PRO A 303 -1.11 -1.97 5.24
C PRO A 303 -2.32 -1.88 4.29
N ASP A 304 -3.16 -2.90 4.27
CA ASP A 304 -4.43 -2.87 3.54
C ASP A 304 -5.41 -1.96 4.28
N PRO A 305 -5.91 -0.85 3.71
CA PRO A 305 -6.82 0.06 4.41
C PRO A 305 -8.11 -0.61 4.89
N MET A 306 -8.58 -1.68 4.23
CA MET A 306 -9.81 -2.39 4.58
C MET A 306 -9.60 -3.49 5.63
N CYS A 307 -8.38 -3.73 6.09
CA CYS A 307 -8.10 -4.69 7.15
C CYS A 307 -6.88 -4.29 7.97
N GLN A 308 -7.09 -3.48 9.01
CA GLN A 308 -6.03 -2.98 9.90
C GLN A 308 -6.41 -3.11 11.38
N PRO A 309 -5.42 -3.14 12.30
CA PRO A 309 -5.69 -3.04 13.73
C PRO A 309 -6.37 -1.71 14.07
N GLU A 310 -7.24 -1.70 15.09
CA GLU A 310 -8.04 -0.52 15.48
C GLU A 310 -7.22 0.77 15.64
N ALA A 311 -6.00 0.68 16.18
CA ALA A 311 -5.11 1.83 16.38
C ALA A 311 -4.67 2.53 15.09
N ASN A 312 -4.63 1.80 13.97
CA ASN A 312 -4.22 2.31 12.65
C ASN A 312 -5.39 2.40 11.67
N ARG A 313 -6.55 1.86 12.05
CA ARG A 313 -7.75 1.86 11.23
C ARG A 313 -8.18 3.32 10.96
N PRO A 314 -8.32 3.72 9.69
CA PRO A 314 -8.87 5.02 9.36
C PRO A 314 -10.23 5.23 10.03
N PHE A 315 -10.45 6.42 10.59
CA PHE A 315 -11.66 6.75 11.36
C PHE A 315 -12.97 6.48 10.59
N TYR A 316 -12.94 6.62 9.26
CA TYR A 316 -14.09 6.44 8.37
C TYR A 316 -14.43 4.98 8.02
N ILE A 317 -13.70 3.98 8.54
CA ILE A 317 -13.98 2.57 8.29
C ILE A 317 -14.65 1.97 9.53
N PRO A 318 -15.97 1.69 9.54
CA PRO A 318 -16.62 1.04 10.68
C PRO A 318 -15.97 -0.29 11.06
N SER A 319 -16.01 -0.65 12.35
CA SER A 319 -15.34 -1.86 12.83
C SER A 319 -16.00 -3.11 12.28
N SER A 320 -17.29 -3.01 11.96
CA SER A 320 -18.09 -4.05 11.30
C SER A 320 -17.65 -4.38 9.87
N VAL A 321 -16.95 -3.48 9.18
CA VAL A 321 -16.46 -3.70 7.80
C VAL A 321 -14.96 -3.95 7.74
N ASN A 322 -14.22 -3.66 8.82
CA ASN A 322 -12.79 -3.95 8.90
C ASN A 322 -12.55 -5.45 8.81
N CYS A 323 -11.64 -5.85 7.92
CA CYS A 323 -11.33 -7.23 7.59
C CYS A 323 -12.54 -8.05 7.11
N TRP A 324 -13.65 -7.43 6.65
CA TRP A 324 -14.85 -8.16 6.19
C TRP A 324 -14.53 -9.17 5.07
N PHE A 325 -13.68 -8.77 4.13
CA PHE A 325 -13.17 -9.65 3.09
C PHE A 325 -12.40 -10.85 3.66
N HIS A 326 -11.78 -10.74 4.82
CA HIS A 326 -10.92 -11.76 5.42
C HIS A 326 -11.47 -12.30 6.75
N GLN A 327 -12.79 -12.32 6.90
CA GLN A 327 -13.46 -13.11 7.93
C GLN A 327 -13.54 -14.58 7.51
N GLY A 328 -12.98 -15.46 8.35
CA GLY A 328 -13.05 -16.90 8.21
C GLY A 328 -14.45 -17.43 8.51
N ARG A 329 -14.78 -18.58 7.92
CA ARG A 329 -16.05 -19.28 8.14
C ARG A 329 -16.01 -20.11 9.42
N PRO A 330 -16.83 -19.82 10.45
CA PRO A 330 -16.78 -20.52 11.73
C PRO A 330 -17.07 -22.03 11.61
N HIS A 331 -18.00 -22.42 10.73
CA HIS A 331 -18.38 -23.83 10.52
C HIS A 331 -17.24 -24.69 9.95
N PHE A 332 -16.24 -24.07 9.32
CA PHE A 332 -15.09 -24.75 8.71
C PHE A 332 -13.80 -24.54 9.51
N GLN A 333 -13.89 -23.95 10.72
CA GLN A 333 -12.72 -23.66 11.56
C GLN A 333 -11.67 -22.81 10.83
N GLU A 334 -12.12 -21.87 10.00
CA GLU A 334 -11.24 -20.91 9.34
C GLU A 334 -11.01 -19.70 10.25
N GLU A 335 -9.78 -19.20 10.28
CA GLU A 335 -9.40 -18.05 11.09
C GLU A 335 -9.86 -16.73 10.49
N ASN A 336 -10.12 -15.74 11.36
CA ASN A 336 -10.35 -14.37 10.94
C ASN A 336 -9.02 -13.61 10.87
N ALA A 337 -8.86 -12.79 9.83
CA ALA A 337 -7.77 -11.83 9.80
C ALA A 337 -8.07 -10.62 10.70
N VAL A 338 -7.04 -10.12 11.37
CA VAL A 338 -7.07 -8.85 12.12
C VAL A 338 -6.27 -7.74 11.42
N ALA A 339 -5.41 -8.12 10.48
CA ALA A 339 -4.63 -7.20 9.66
C ALA A 339 -4.21 -7.89 8.36
N CYS A 340 -4.27 -7.15 7.25
CA CYS A 340 -3.72 -7.57 5.96
C CYS A 340 -2.75 -6.52 5.42
N PHE A 341 -1.83 -6.97 4.59
CA PHE A 341 -0.79 -6.18 3.97
C PHE A 341 -0.67 -6.55 2.50
N ARG A 342 -0.48 -5.54 1.66
CA ARG A 342 -0.39 -5.68 0.20
C ARG A 342 1.05 -5.46 -0.22
N SER A 343 1.53 -6.26 -1.16
CA SER A 343 2.84 -6.04 -1.77
C SER A 343 2.93 -4.60 -2.29
N VAL A 344 4.07 -3.95 -2.13
CA VAL A 344 4.35 -2.64 -2.76
C VAL A 344 4.59 -2.80 -4.26
N ARG A 345 5.15 -3.94 -4.65
CA ARG A 345 5.57 -4.23 -6.02
C ARG A 345 4.57 -5.16 -6.70
N PHE A 346 4.50 -5.00 -8.02
CA PHE A 346 3.90 -5.97 -8.92
C PHE A 346 4.98 -6.64 -9.78
N ASN A 347 4.71 -7.85 -10.27
CA ASN A 347 5.60 -8.55 -11.19
C ASN A 347 5.40 -8.10 -12.65
N GLU A 348 6.09 -8.76 -13.58
CA GLU A 348 5.99 -8.52 -15.03
C GLU A 348 4.59 -8.72 -15.63
N HIS A 349 3.70 -9.41 -14.91
CA HIS A 349 2.30 -9.62 -15.29
C HIS A 349 1.34 -8.63 -14.62
N ASN A 350 1.88 -7.61 -13.94
CA ASN A 350 1.14 -6.68 -13.08
C ASN A 350 0.42 -7.36 -11.91
N ALA A 351 0.81 -8.58 -11.53
CA ALA A 351 0.22 -9.29 -10.41
C ALA A 351 0.81 -8.84 -9.08
N GLY A 352 0.05 -8.97 -8.00
CA GLY A 352 0.41 -8.57 -6.65
C GLY A 352 0.15 -9.67 -5.63
N GLY A 353 0.40 -9.43 -4.36
CA GLY A 353 -0.13 -10.31 -3.32
C GLY A 353 -0.54 -9.60 -2.06
N GLN A 354 -1.41 -10.28 -1.33
CA GLN A 354 -1.95 -9.85 -0.06
C GLN A 354 -1.66 -10.91 1.00
N CYS A 355 -1.16 -10.47 2.14
CA CYS A 355 -0.78 -11.29 3.29
C CYS A 355 -1.68 -10.92 4.45
N CYS A 356 -2.42 -11.89 5.01
CA CYS A 356 -3.35 -11.65 6.11
C CYS A 356 -2.98 -12.47 7.34
N TYR A 357 -3.15 -11.87 8.52
CA TYR A 357 -2.68 -12.41 9.79
C TYR A 357 -3.81 -12.56 10.79
N SER A 358 -3.76 -13.64 11.56
CA SER A 358 -4.70 -13.95 12.64
C SER A 358 -4.48 -13.07 13.87
N GLU A 359 -5.37 -13.16 14.84
CA GLU A 359 -5.21 -12.52 16.15
C GLU A 359 -3.96 -13.01 16.91
N ALA A 360 -3.56 -14.27 16.71
CA ALA A 360 -2.31 -14.82 17.25
C ALA A 360 -1.05 -14.31 16.51
N GLY A 361 -1.22 -13.54 15.43
CA GLY A 361 -0.14 -12.89 14.71
C GLY A 361 0.58 -13.76 13.68
N HIS A 362 0.06 -14.96 13.37
CA HIS A 362 0.62 -15.82 12.31
C HIS A 362 -0.08 -15.59 10.96
N LEU A 363 0.62 -15.90 9.88
CA LEU A 363 0.10 -15.82 8.52
C LEU A 363 -1.00 -16.87 8.29
N ILE A 364 -2.19 -16.42 7.88
CA ILE A 364 -3.31 -17.29 7.52
C ILE A 364 -3.10 -17.83 6.10
N ARG A 365 -3.04 -19.15 5.95
CA ARG A 365 -2.68 -19.83 4.68
C ARG A 365 -3.83 -20.55 3.98
N ARG A 366 -5.01 -20.58 4.58
CA ARG A 366 -6.19 -21.25 4.01
C ARG A 366 -7.48 -20.57 4.40
N GLY A 367 -8.52 -20.86 3.63
CA GLY A 367 -9.87 -20.42 3.92
C GLY A 367 -10.08 -18.94 3.62
N SER A 368 -11.30 -18.48 3.84
CA SER A 368 -11.72 -17.12 3.48
C SER A 368 -11.01 -16.01 4.27
N GLY A 369 -10.39 -16.31 5.40
CA GLY A 369 -9.56 -15.35 6.14
C GLY A 369 -8.13 -15.17 5.60
N ALA A 370 -7.69 -16.02 4.68
CA ALA A 370 -6.36 -15.89 4.09
C ALA A 370 -6.29 -14.72 3.09
N GLY A 371 -5.08 -14.17 2.94
CA GLY A 371 -4.75 -13.35 1.78
C GLY A 371 -4.50 -14.24 0.56
N ASN A 372 -4.34 -13.61 -0.61
CA ASN A 372 -4.14 -14.33 -1.87
C ASN A 372 -3.20 -13.60 -2.84
N ASP A 373 -2.76 -14.35 -3.84
CA ASP A 373 -2.13 -13.82 -5.04
C ASP A 373 -3.21 -13.13 -5.89
N ASP A 374 -3.08 -11.82 -6.10
CA ASP A 374 -3.94 -11.04 -6.98
C ASP A 374 -3.40 -11.07 -8.40
N ARG A 375 -4.23 -11.38 -9.40
CA ARG A 375 -3.79 -11.36 -10.80
C ARG A 375 -3.44 -9.95 -11.26
N TYR A 376 -4.09 -8.95 -10.67
CA TYR A 376 -3.80 -7.55 -10.94
C TYR A 376 -3.58 -6.79 -9.64
N HIS A 377 -2.45 -6.11 -9.56
CA HIS A 377 -2.10 -5.22 -8.46
C HIS A 377 -2.95 -3.97 -8.54
N SER A 378 -3.62 -3.63 -7.44
CA SER A 378 -4.47 -2.44 -7.28
C SER A 378 -3.87 -1.14 -7.80
N ASP A 379 -2.61 -0.88 -7.45
CA ASP A 379 -1.98 0.40 -7.77
C ASP A 379 -1.51 0.45 -9.23
N LYS A 380 -1.49 -0.70 -9.91
CA LYS A 380 -1.09 -0.82 -11.31
C LYS A 380 -2.27 -0.93 -12.26
N ALA A 381 -3.32 -1.66 -11.87
CA ALA A 381 -4.47 -1.94 -12.72
C ALA A 381 -5.74 -2.09 -11.87
N PHE A 382 -6.15 -0.99 -11.23
CA PHE A 382 -7.26 -0.96 -10.27
C PHE A 382 -8.53 -1.65 -10.79
N TRP A 383 -9.01 -1.31 -11.99
CA TRP A 383 -10.25 -1.89 -12.53
C TRP A 383 -10.11 -3.39 -12.80
N LYS A 384 -8.97 -3.83 -13.33
CA LYS A 384 -8.73 -5.25 -13.53
C LYS A 384 -8.70 -6.00 -12.20
N HIS A 385 -8.09 -5.43 -11.17
CA HIS A 385 -8.12 -5.97 -9.81
C HIS A 385 -9.56 -6.11 -9.28
N GLN A 386 -10.39 -5.08 -9.43
CA GLN A 386 -11.80 -5.16 -9.02
C GLN A 386 -12.52 -6.30 -9.74
N PHE A 387 -12.49 -6.33 -11.08
CA PHE A 387 -13.26 -7.29 -11.87
C PHE A 387 -12.75 -8.74 -11.81
N HIS A 388 -11.44 -8.94 -11.71
CA HIS A 388 -10.83 -10.27 -11.84
C HIS A 388 -10.37 -10.89 -10.52
N ASP A 389 -10.24 -10.10 -9.45
CA ASP A 389 -9.77 -10.56 -8.15
C ASP A 389 -10.84 -10.34 -7.05
N VAL A 390 -11.35 -9.11 -6.90
CA VAL A 390 -12.29 -8.75 -5.80
C VAL A 390 -13.71 -9.28 -6.04
N LEU A 391 -14.32 -8.99 -7.21
CA LEU A 391 -15.70 -9.43 -7.49
C LEU A 391 -15.88 -10.95 -7.49
N PRO A 392 -14.97 -11.73 -8.08
CA PRO A 392 -15.06 -13.19 -8.02
C PRO A 392 -14.88 -13.72 -6.59
N TYR A 393 -14.07 -13.07 -5.76
CA TYR A 393 -13.96 -13.42 -4.34
C TYR A 393 -15.31 -13.23 -3.63
N ILE A 394 -15.96 -12.08 -3.82
CA ILE A 394 -17.30 -11.83 -3.24
C ILE A 394 -18.28 -12.91 -3.69
N ALA A 395 -18.35 -13.19 -4.99
CA ALA A 395 -19.29 -14.16 -5.55
C ALA A 395 -19.00 -15.61 -5.08
N CYS A 396 -17.75 -16.05 -5.11
CA CYS A 396 -17.39 -17.43 -4.79
C CYS A 396 -17.29 -17.70 -3.27
N CYS A 397 -16.89 -16.71 -2.46
CA CYS A 397 -16.55 -16.92 -1.05
C CYS A 397 -17.49 -16.22 -0.04
N LYS A 398 -18.11 -15.08 -0.39
CA LYS A 398 -18.92 -14.30 0.57
C LYS A 398 -20.41 -14.42 0.35
N SER A 399 -20.85 -14.36 -0.89
CA SER A 399 -22.27 -14.42 -1.24
C SER A 399 -22.82 -15.85 -1.26
N LEU A 400 -21.96 -16.86 -1.40
CA LEU A 400 -22.34 -18.27 -1.35
C LEU A 400 -21.80 -18.89 -0.07
N SER A 401 -22.64 -19.63 0.65
CA SER A 401 -22.22 -20.42 1.83
C SER A 401 -21.56 -21.76 1.45
N ASP A 402 -21.03 -21.89 0.23
CA ASP A 402 -20.48 -23.12 -0.32
C ASP A 402 -18.94 -23.17 -0.19
N PRO A 403 -18.38 -24.10 0.63
CA PRO A 403 -16.94 -24.25 0.80
C PRO A 403 -16.20 -24.64 -0.48
N GLU A 404 -16.81 -25.47 -1.34
CA GLU A 404 -16.15 -25.96 -2.55
C GLU A 404 -15.96 -24.83 -3.57
N ARG A 405 -16.92 -23.93 -3.67
CA ARG A 405 -16.81 -22.74 -4.54
C ARG A 405 -15.76 -21.76 -4.09
N CYS A 406 -15.63 -21.54 -2.79
CA CYS A 406 -14.53 -20.70 -2.30
C CYS A 406 -13.16 -21.38 -2.49
N ASN A 407 -13.08 -22.71 -2.32
CA ASN A 407 -11.87 -23.46 -2.64
C ASN A 407 -11.51 -23.36 -4.14
N LEU A 408 -12.51 -23.31 -5.04
CA LEU A 408 -12.29 -23.04 -6.46
C LEU A 408 -11.70 -21.64 -6.70
N TYR A 409 -12.12 -20.63 -5.94
CA TYR A 409 -11.48 -19.31 -6.01
C TYR A 409 -9.99 -19.40 -5.62
N PHE A 410 -9.70 -19.97 -4.44
CA PHE A 410 -8.32 -20.12 -3.96
C PHE A 410 -7.48 -21.07 -4.82
N HIS A 411 -8.07 -21.92 -5.65
CA HIS A 411 -7.32 -22.67 -6.66
C HIS A 411 -6.71 -21.76 -7.72
N TYR A 412 -7.43 -20.73 -8.17
CA TYR A 412 -6.97 -19.78 -9.19
C TYR A 412 -6.38 -18.50 -8.61
N ARG A 413 -6.56 -18.23 -7.31
CA ARG A 413 -5.97 -17.12 -6.55
C ARG A 413 -5.39 -17.69 -5.25
N PRO A 414 -4.29 -18.45 -5.33
CA PRO A 414 -3.78 -19.18 -4.18
C PRO A 414 -3.32 -18.25 -3.08
N SER A 415 -3.49 -18.69 -1.84
CA SER A 415 -2.83 -18.06 -0.69
C SER A 415 -1.32 -18.26 -0.78
N ARG A 416 -0.56 -17.21 -0.46
CA ARG A 416 0.89 -17.23 -0.57
C ARG A 416 1.54 -17.84 0.67
N PRO A 417 2.51 -18.75 0.52
CA PRO A 417 3.32 -19.19 1.65
C PRO A 417 4.16 -18.03 2.21
N GLY A 418 4.49 -18.12 3.49
CA GLY A 418 5.40 -17.17 4.12
C GLY A 418 6.87 -17.51 3.83
N SER A 419 7.75 -16.53 4.05
CA SER A 419 9.21 -16.67 3.86
C SER A 419 10.00 -16.00 4.97
N ASP A 420 11.25 -16.43 5.13
CA ASP A 420 12.24 -15.87 6.05
C ASP A 420 13.18 -14.86 5.36
N THR A 421 12.93 -14.57 4.08
CA THR A 421 13.70 -13.60 3.27
C THR A 421 13.22 -12.17 3.51
N MET A 422 12.92 -11.83 4.77
CA MET A 422 12.45 -10.50 5.13
C MET A 422 13.58 -9.48 5.01
N GLY A 423 13.20 -8.25 4.70
CA GLY A 423 14.10 -7.10 4.66
C GLY A 423 14.79 -6.78 5.99
N GLN A 424 15.66 -5.78 5.96
CA GLN A 424 16.26 -5.19 7.17
C GLN A 424 16.08 -3.68 7.21
N PHE A 425 16.30 -3.14 8.40
CA PHE A 425 16.24 -1.71 8.68
C PHE A 425 17.61 -1.21 9.17
N GLY A 426 17.98 -0.03 8.69
CA GLY A 426 19.11 0.77 9.18
C GLY A 426 18.71 2.25 9.20
N GLY A 427 19.45 3.09 9.89
CA GLY A 427 19.01 4.47 10.07
C GLY A 427 19.96 5.35 10.85
N THR A 428 19.53 6.60 11.02
CA THR A 428 20.20 7.59 11.84
C THR A 428 19.29 8.16 12.91
N TRP A 429 19.90 8.66 13.98
CA TRP A 429 19.27 9.47 15.02
C TRP A 429 20.28 10.44 15.66
N GLY A 430 19.81 11.47 16.35
CA GLY A 430 20.70 12.39 17.07
C GLY A 430 21.67 13.12 16.14
N ASP A 431 22.93 13.23 16.57
CA ASP A 431 23.98 13.99 15.89
C ASP A 431 25.07 13.12 15.20
N PRO A 432 24.84 12.83 13.91
CA PRO A 432 24.18 11.57 13.66
C PRO A 432 24.92 10.35 14.23
N HIS A 433 24.17 9.58 15.00
CA HIS A 433 24.42 8.17 15.29
C HIS A 433 23.78 7.30 14.21
N PHE A 434 24.32 6.11 14.00
CA PHE A 434 23.94 5.20 12.91
C PHE A 434 23.66 3.80 13.43
N LEU A 435 22.72 3.12 12.76
CA LEU A 435 22.52 1.67 12.79
C LEU A 435 22.63 1.16 11.34
N THR A 436 23.56 0.27 11.07
CA THR A 436 23.70 -0.37 9.75
C THR A 436 22.59 -1.39 9.49
N LEU A 437 22.47 -1.82 8.23
CA LEU A 437 21.51 -2.85 7.82
C LEU A 437 21.73 -4.19 8.51
N ASP A 438 22.96 -4.49 8.95
CA ASP A 438 23.32 -5.70 9.70
C ASP A 438 23.45 -5.50 11.22
N GLY A 439 23.13 -4.29 11.72
CA GLY A 439 22.88 -4.03 13.15
C GLY A 439 24.08 -3.46 13.93
N THR A 440 25.12 -3.03 13.25
CA THR A 440 26.26 -2.32 13.84
C THR A 440 25.86 -0.88 14.16
N ALA A 441 25.96 -0.52 15.44
CA ALA A 441 25.63 0.82 15.92
C ALA A 441 26.89 1.64 16.19
N TYR A 442 27.02 2.83 15.59
CA TYR A 442 28.21 3.68 15.70
C TYR A 442 27.88 5.17 15.60
N THR A 443 28.85 6.06 15.82
CA THR A 443 28.68 7.52 15.73
C THR A 443 29.60 8.11 14.66
N PHE A 444 29.07 8.99 13.80
CA PHE A 444 29.88 9.66 12.78
C PHE A 444 29.45 11.12 12.59
N ASN A 445 30.26 12.03 13.14
CA ASN A 445 30.06 13.48 13.04
C ASN A 445 30.95 14.12 11.96
N GLY A 446 30.70 13.81 10.69
CA GLY A 446 31.38 14.46 9.55
C GLY A 446 30.81 15.84 9.24
N TYR A 447 31.58 16.72 8.58
CA TYR A 447 31.10 17.96 7.96
C TYR A 447 31.30 17.87 6.44
N GLY A 448 30.23 17.52 5.74
CA GLY A 448 30.29 17.23 4.31
C GLY A 448 29.06 16.55 3.76
N GLU A 449 29.22 16.04 2.55
CA GLU A 449 28.26 15.16 1.88
C GLU A 449 28.85 13.75 1.77
N TYR A 450 28.03 12.75 2.04
CA TYR A 450 28.47 11.36 2.17
C TYR A 450 27.49 10.39 1.49
N ILE A 451 28.02 9.31 0.92
CA ILE A 451 27.19 8.19 0.43
C ILE A 451 26.52 7.52 1.64
N TYR A 452 25.19 7.54 1.65
CA TYR A 452 24.39 6.95 2.71
C TYR A 452 24.10 5.47 2.43
N LEU A 453 23.47 5.19 1.28
CA LEU A 453 23.21 3.85 0.75
C LEU A 453 23.36 3.87 -0.76
N ALA A 454 24.13 2.94 -1.32
CA ALA A 454 24.27 2.72 -2.75
C ALA A 454 24.10 1.24 -3.11
N ILE A 455 23.31 0.98 -4.16
CA ILE A 455 23.00 -0.35 -4.69
C ILE A 455 23.38 -0.37 -6.18
N PRO A 456 24.43 -1.11 -6.58
CA PRO A 456 24.92 -1.11 -7.95
C PRO A 456 23.93 -1.78 -8.90
N GLU A 457 24.08 -1.47 -10.19
CA GLU A 457 23.30 -2.10 -11.27
C GLU A 457 23.62 -3.59 -11.43
N GLN A 458 24.90 -3.93 -11.37
CA GLN A 458 25.37 -5.31 -11.32
C GLN A 458 25.89 -5.62 -9.92
N GLN A 459 25.58 -6.81 -9.41
CA GLN A 459 26.11 -7.27 -8.13
C GLN A 459 27.64 -7.28 -8.19
N SER A 460 28.26 -6.36 -7.46
CA SER A 460 29.70 -6.22 -7.31
C SER A 460 30.00 -6.12 -5.83
N THR A 461 31.04 -6.81 -5.41
CA THR A 461 31.55 -6.68 -4.04
C THR A 461 32.49 -5.49 -3.90
N VAL A 462 32.87 -4.83 -4.99
CA VAL A 462 33.78 -3.67 -5.00
C VAL A 462 32.99 -2.41 -5.31
N PHE A 463 33.17 -1.39 -4.47
CA PHE A 463 32.62 -0.06 -4.72
C PHE A 463 33.43 0.60 -5.84
N ASP A 464 32.77 0.94 -6.94
CA ASP A 464 33.33 1.71 -8.03
C ASP A 464 32.61 3.05 -8.14
N SER A 465 33.32 4.14 -7.83
CA SER A 465 32.78 5.49 -7.88
C SER A 465 32.44 5.98 -9.30
N SER A 466 32.78 5.21 -10.35
CA SER A 466 32.40 5.49 -11.74
C SER A 466 31.19 4.67 -12.22
N SER A 467 30.79 3.65 -11.46
CA SER A 467 29.70 2.75 -11.85
C SER A 467 28.30 3.39 -11.76
N SER A 468 27.34 2.83 -12.51
CA SER A 468 25.92 3.15 -12.39
C SER A 468 25.27 2.38 -11.22
N PHE A 469 24.30 3.03 -10.59
CA PHE A 469 23.57 2.50 -9.44
C PHE A 469 22.08 2.47 -9.74
N ARG A 470 21.38 1.41 -9.33
CA ARG A 470 19.90 1.34 -9.38
C ARG A 470 19.29 2.28 -8.35
N PHE A 471 20.00 2.44 -7.24
CA PHE A 471 19.64 3.35 -6.17
C PHE A 471 20.92 3.90 -5.53
N GLU A 472 21.02 5.22 -5.41
CA GLU A 472 22.07 5.87 -4.63
C GLU A 472 21.46 6.99 -3.80
N SER A 473 21.82 7.05 -2.52
CA SER A 473 21.40 8.11 -1.61
C SER A 473 22.58 8.72 -0.88
N GLN A 474 22.41 9.98 -0.51
CA GLN A 474 23.42 10.83 0.09
C GLN A 474 22.83 11.62 1.26
N ILE A 475 23.64 11.88 2.27
CA ILE A 475 23.30 12.79 3.37
C ILE A 475 24.27 13.96 3.40
N ARG A 476 23.78 15.14 3.79
CA ARG A 476 24.60 16.32 4.09
C ARG A 476 24.55 16.60 5.58
N THR A 477 25.71 16.64 6.21
CA THR A 477 25.86 16.98 7.63
C THR A 477 26.55 18.33 7.79
N THR A 478 26.03 19.17 8.68
CA THR A 478 26.60 20.50 8.96
C THR A 478 26.81 20.70 10.46
N PRO A 479 27.79 21.51 10.90
CA PRO A 479 27.98 21.82 12.32
C PRO A 479 26.71 22.33 12.99
N ILE A 480 26.44 21.84 14.20
CA ILE A 480 25.48 22.44 15.10
C ILE A 480 26.21 23.56 15.82
N GLU A 481 25.79 24.82 15.65
CA GLU A 481 26.40 25.95 16.36
C GLU A 481 26.24 25.76 17.87
N SER A 482 27.29 25.30 18.55
CA SER A 482 27.40 25.12 20.00
C SER A 482 28.61 25.92 20.45
N GLY A 483 28.43 26.78 21.47
CA GLY A 483 29.52 27.59 22.00
C GLY A 483 30.59 26.80 22.77
N THR A 484 30.47 25.46 22.91
CA THR A 484 31.36 24.66 23.77
C THR A 484 31.77 23.27 23.24
N THR A 485 31.04 22.68 22.29
CA THR A 485 31.24 21.29 21.82
C THR A 485 30.98 21.16 20.31
N ASN A 486 31.83 20.42 19.59
CA ASN A 486 31.74 20.27 18.14
C ASN A 486 30.93 19.02 17.78
N ALA A 487 29.74 19.19 17.20
CA ALA A 487 29.02 18.12 16.52
C ALA A 487 28.35 18.60 15.23
N THR A 488 27.86 17.66 14.44
CA THR A 488 27.13 17.91 13.20
C THR A 488 25.75 17.27 13.23
N ALA A 489 24.84 17.77 12.41
CA ALA A 489 23.52 17.17 12.23
C ALA A 489 23.20 17.04 10.75
N ILE A 490 22.34 16.08 10.40
CA ILE A 490 21.88 15.91 9.03
C ILE A 490 20.90 17.05 8.69
N LYS A 491 21.20 17.76 7.61
CA LYS A 491 20.43 18.92 7.11
C LYS A 491 19.84 18.71 5.73
N ALA A 492 20.32 17.73 5.00
CA ALA A 492 19.77 17.40 3.69
C ALA A 492 19.94 15.90 3.41
N PHE A 493 19.04 15.40 2.57
CA PHE A 493 19.07 14.08 1.99
C PHE A 493 18.90 14.21 0.47
N ALA A 494 19.65 13.43 -0.31
CA ALA A 494 19.45 13.35 -1.74
C ALA A 494 19.43 11.88 -2.19
N ALA A 495 18.73 11.59 -3.28
CA ALA A 495 18.72 10.27 -3.88
C ALA A 495 18.66 10.36 -5.41
N LYS A 496 19.25 9.37 -6.07
CA LYS A 496 19.11 9.10 -7.49
C LYS A 496 18.49 7.72 -7.68
N ILE A 497 17.35 7.68 -8.37
CA ILE A 497 16.58 6.47 -8.69
C ILE A 497 16.40 6.48 -10.21
N GLY A 498 17.05 5.55 -10.90
CA GLY A 498 17.11 5.57 -12.37
C GLY A 498 17.68 6.91 -12.88
N LEU A 499 16.87 7.64 -13.64
CA LEU A 499 17.21 8.97 -14.17
C LEU A 499 16.78 10.13 -13.26
N GLN A 500 15.96 9.86 -12.25
CA GLN A 500 15.34 10.87 -11.41
C GLN A 500 16.26 11.25 -10.24
N LYS A 501 16.40 12.54 -9.95
CA LYS A 501 17.15 13.07 -8.80
C LYS A 501 16.21 13.76 -7.82
N ILE A 502 16.29 13.37 -6.56
CA ILE A 502 15.52 13.94 -5.46
C ILE A 502 16.50 14.64 -4.53
N SER A 503 16.22 15.90 -4.18
CA SER A 503 17.00 16.67 -3.21
C SER A 503 16.07 17.25 -2.15
N ILE A 504 16.33 16.94 -0.89
CA ILE A 504 15.54 17.36 0.26
C ILE A 504 16.46 18.14 1.20
N THR A 505 16.16 19.42 1.44
CA THR A 505 17.01 20.31 2.21
C THR A 505 16.21 21.07 3.26
N VAL A 506 16.77 21.18 4.47
CA VAL A 506 16.25 22.09 5.51
C VAL A 506 16.68 23.52 5.16
N SER A 507 15.72 24.40 4.90
CA SER A 507 15.97 25.82 4.60
C SER A 507 16.41 26.60 5.85
N ARG A 508 16.93 27.82 5.64
CA ARG A 508 17.23 28.75 6.74
C ARG A 508 16.00 29.12 7.59
N ARG A 509 14.79 28.93 7.06
CA ARG A 509 13.52 29.15 7.76
C ARG A 509 12.97 27.89 8.43
N ASN A 510 13.79 26.84 8.56
CA ASN A 510 13.37 25.52 9.07
C ASN A 510 12.19 24.92 8.30
N GLN A 511 12.22 25.04 6.96
CA GLN A 511 11.25 24.39 6.08
C GLN A 511 11.93 23.27 5.30
N LEU A 512 11.23 22.16 5.09
CA LEU A 512 11.69 21.12 4.17
C LEU A 512 11.38 21.54 2.75
N LEU A 513 12.44 21.79 1.97
CA LEU A 513 12.36 22.03 0.53
C LEU A 513 12.67 20.72 -0.19
N VAL A 514 11.80 20.33 -1.11
CA VAL A 514 11.94 19.08 -1.88
C VAL A 514 12.04 19.47 -3.34
N HIS A 515 13.09 19.00 -4.03
CA HIS A 515 13.29 19.22 -5.46
C HIS A 515 13.33 17.88 -6.18
N LEU A 516 12.66 17.80 -7.32
CA LEU A 516 12.72 16.68 -8.26
C LEU A 516 13.32 17.19 -9.57
N ASN A 517 14.48 16.65 -9.95
CA ASN A 517 15.27 17.07 -11.11
C ASN A 517 15.61 18.58 -11.16
N GLY A 518 15.62 19.23 -10.00
CA GLY A 518 15.89 20.66 -9.86
C GLY A 518 14.63 21.53 -9.74
N ASP A 519 13.44 20.99 -10.00
CA ASP A 519 12.18 21.71 -9.82
C ASP A 519 11.66 21.50 -8.40
N GLU A 520 11.26 22.58 -7.72
CA GLU A 520 10.70 22.51 -6.37
C GLU A 520 9.30 21.87 -6.39
N LEU A 521 9.11 20.84 -5.58
CA LEU A 521 7.83 20.17 -5.38
C LEU A 521 7.04 20.87 -4.27
N ALA A 522 5.93 21.52 -4.65
CA ALA A 522 4.98 22.02 -3.70
C ALA A 522 4.07 20.88 -3.20
N PHE A 523 4.07 20.64 -1.89
CA PHE A 523 3.07 19.78 -1.25
C PHE A 523 1.92 20.64 -0.77
N ASP A 524 0.70 20.19 -1.07
CA ASP A 524 -0.53 20.76 -0.51
C ASP A 524 -0.40 20.87 1.02
N ASN A 525 -0.87 21.98 1.60
CA ASN A 525 -0.84 22.29 3.03
C ASN A 525 -2.20 22.17 3.77
N ASP A 526 -3.25 21.70 3.09
CA ASP A 526 -4.57 21.34 3.63
C ASP A 526 -4.85 19.82 3.78
N LEU A 527 -4.30 18.93 2.94
CA LEU A 527 -4.31 17.44 3.11
C LEU A 527 -3.36 16.77 4.15
N ASN A 528 -3.88 15.97 5.09
CA ASN A 528 -3.02 15.25 6.07
C ASN A 528 -1.87 14.42 5.46
N THR A 529 -2.09 13.87 4.26
CA THR A 529 -1.09 13.11 3.49
C THR A 529 -1.17 13.53 2.03
N THR A 530 -0.02 13.76 1.42
CA THR A 530 0.12 14.07 -0.01
C THR A 530 1.13 13.12 -0.64
N THR A 531 0.75 12.42 -1.71
CA THR A 531 1.61 11.47 -2.42
C THR A 531 1.79 11.88 -3.87
N LEU A 532 3.05 11.95 -4.32
CA LEU A 532 3.43 12.02 -5.72
C LEU A 532 3.83 10.62 -6.17
N GLN A 533 3.06 10.03 -7.09
CA GLN A 533 3.37 8.75 -7.68
C GLN A 533 4.16 8.94 -8.98
N LEU A 534 5.28 8.24 -9.12
CA LEU A 534 6.07 8.14 -10.35
C LEU A 534 6.21 6.67 -10.74
N GLU A 535 6.76 6.42 -11.93
CA GLU A 535 6.88 5.06 -12.47
C GLU A 535 7.77 4.16 -11.60
N GLU A 536 8.91 4.65 -11.10
CA GLU A 536 9.89 3.83 -10.36
C GLU A 536 9.80 3.99 -8.83
N PHE A 537 9.13 5.03 -8.34
CA PHE A 537 9.02 5.33 -6.91
C PHE A 537 7.85 6.26 -6.61
N SER A 538 7.54 6.43 -5.33
CA SER A 538 6.61 7.47 -4.86
C SER A 538 7.25 8.32 -3.76
N ILE A 539 6.81 9.58 -3.65
CA ILE A 539 7.17 10.48 -2.56
C ILE A 539 5.90 10.82 -1.80
N THR A 540 5.85 10.51 -0.50
CA THR A 540 4.71 10.81 0.37
C THR A 540 5.13 11.76 1.48
N LYS A 541 4.37 12.84 1.69
CA LYS A 541 4.51 13.77 2.82
C LYS A 541 3.32 13.59 3.78
N THR A 542 3.59 13.36 5.05
CA THR A 542 2.59 13.28 6.12
C THR A 542 2.69 14.49 7.06
N ARG A 543 1.59 15.25 7.18
CA ARG A 543 1.55 16.50 7.93
C ARG A 543 1.75 16.42 9.43
N PRO A 544 1.19 15.44 10.16
CA PRO A 544 1.27 15.43 11.63
C PRO A 544 2.71 15.63 12.14
N ASN A 545 3.69 15.06 11.43
CA ASN A 545 5.10 15.11 11.80
C ASN A 545 6.00 15.68 10.69
N ASN A 546 5.44 16.25 9.60
CA ASN A 546 6.15 16.61 8.37
C ASN A 546 7.12 15.53 7.84
N GLN A 547 6.78 14.26 8.05
CA GLN A 547 7.59 13.13 7.61
C GLN A 547 7.50 12.99 6.10
N LEU A 548 8.65 12.72 5.47
CA LEU A 548 8.75 12.41 4.05
C LEU A 548 9.16 10.95 3.88
N THR A 549 8.46 10.24 3.01
CA THR A 549 8.73 8.84 2.68
C THR A 549 8.97 8.71 1.19
N ILE A 550 10.07 8.05 0.81
CA ILE A 550 10.37 7.66 -0.57
C ILE A 550 10.27 6.14 -0.64
N LEU A 551 9.36 5.62 -1.45
CA LEU A 551 9.17 4.19 -1.63
C LEU A 551 9.52 3.81 -3.07
N CYS A 552 10.61 3.07 -3.25
CA CYS A 552 11.13 2.65 -4.54
C CYS A 552 10.62 1.24 -4.87
N GLN A 553 10.24 1.05 -6.14
CA GLN A 553 9.89 -0.26 -6.67
C GLN A 553 11.07 -1.24 -6.62
N LEU A 554 12.32 -0.83 -6.40
CA LEU A 554 13.43 -1.76 -6.17
C LEU A 554 13.32 -2.51 -4.83
N GLY A 555 12.40 -2.10 -3.94
CA GLY A 555 12.33 -2.60 -2.57
C GLY A 555 13.24 -1.80 -1.62
N VAL A 556 13.29 -0.48 -1.79
CA VAL A 556 13.98 0.45 -0.89
C VAL A 556 12.96 1.47 -0.38
N HIS A 557 12.89 1.65 0.93
CA HIS A 557 12.02 2.63 1.58
C HIS A 557 12.86 3.55 2.45
N ILE A 558 12.86 4.85 2.13
CA ILE A 558 13.54 5.89 2.91
C ILE A 558 12.51 6.70 3.67
N GLN A 559 12.72 6.91 4.96
CA GLN A 559 11.90 7.74 5.83
C GLN A 559 12.73 8.88 6.40
N ILE A 560 12.34 10.11 6.10
CA ILE A 560 13.00 11.33 6.57
C ILE A 560 12.08 11.99 7.60
N THR A 561 12.55 12.06 8.83
CA THR A 561 11.77 12.61 9.95
C THR A 561 12.45 13.89 10.42
N PRO A 562 11.82 15.07 10.23
CA PRO A 562 12.34 16.31 10.77
C PRO A 562 12.19 16.35 12.30
N ILE A 563 13.24 16.77 12.99
CA ILE A 563 13.31 16.92 14.45
C ILE A 563 13.89 18.29 14.75
N PHE A 564 13.43 18.92 15.83
CA PHE A 564 13.91 20.24 16.24
C PHE A 564 14.84 20.15 17.44
N ILE A 565 15.98 20.82 17.34
CA ILE A 565 16.77 21.26 18.49
C ILE A 565 16.12 22.56 18.97
N THR A 566 15.26 22.44 19.98
CA THR A 566 14.42 23.52 20.52
C THR A 566 15.25 24.65 21.10
N THR A 567 16.33 24.36 21.83
CA THR A 567 17.21 25.37 22.43
C THR A 567 17.88 26.28 21.40
N LYS A 568 18.02 25.80 20.16
CA LYS A 568 18.67 26.52 19.05
C LYS A 568 17.68 26.96 17.98
N SER A 569 16.41 26.54 18.05
CA SER A 569 15.41 26.73 17.00
C SER A 569 15.89 26.23 15.63
N VAL A 570 16.51 25.05 15.61
CA VAL A 570 17.10 24.46 14.41
C VAL A 570 16.43 23.13 14.08
N MET A 571 15.92 22.98 12.85
CA MET A 571 15.45 21.69 12.33
C MET A 571 16.63 20.85 11.81
N VAL A 572 16.64 19.57 12.14
CA VAL A 572 17.57 18.52 11.69
C VAL A 572 16.78 17.31 11.23
N LEU A 573 17.44 16.34 10.60
CA LEU A 573 16.78 15.16 10.01
C LEU A 573 17.28 13.86 10.65
N ASN A 574 16.36 12.96 10.96
CA ASN A 574 16.65 11.53 11.07
C ASN A 574 16.29 10.85 9.75
N VAL A 575 17.15 9.96 9.27
CA VAL A 575 16.96 9.23 8.01
C VAL A 575 16.95 7.74 8.33
N GLY A 576 15.80 7.09 8.12
CA GLY A 576 15.65 5.64 8.20
C GLY A 576 15.60 5.02 6.81
N ALA A 577 16.12 3.80 6.67
CA ALA A 577 16.11 3.01 5.46
C ALA A 577 15.63 1.58 5.77
N ALA A 578 14.63 1.11 5.03
CA ALA A 578 14.26 -0.30 4.98
C ALA A 578 14.56 -0.84 3.58
N ILE A 579 15.13 -2.04 3.51
CA ILE A 579 15.54 -2.69 2.26
C ILE A 579 14.93 -4.09 2.16
N SER A 580 14.45 -4.48 0.98
CA SER A 580 13.90 -5.81 0.70
C SER A 580 14.95 -6.90 0.88
N GLY A 581 14.57 -8.05 1.44
CA GLY A 581 15.47 -9.20 1.61
C GLY A 581 15.96 -9.80 0.30
N GLU A 582 15.30 -9.52 -0.82
CA GLU A 582 15.79 -9.88 -2.17
C GLU A 582 17.10 -9.18 -2.55
N LEU A 583 17.44 -8.09 -1.87
CA LEU A 583 18.67 -7.33 -2.09
C LEU A 583 19.80 -7.77 -1.16
N LYS A 584 19.57 -8.74 -0.28
CA LYS A 584 20.56 -9.23 0.69
C LYS A 584 21.79 -9.79 -0.02
N GLY A 585 22.95 -9.22 0.30
CA GLY A 585 24.28 -9.63 -0.13
C GLY A 585 25.33 -8.55 0.16
N ASN A 586 26.57 -8.85 -0.17
CA ASN A 586 27.74 -8.01 0.11
C ASN A 586 27.99 -6.93 -0.97
N TRP A 587 26.92 -6.45 -1.60
CA TRP A 587 26.94 -5.49 -2.71
C TRP A 587 26.16 -4.20 -2.42
N THR A 588 25.85 -3.92 -1.14
CA THR A 588 25.40 -2.59 -0.71
C THR A 588 26.56 -1.83 -0.09
N PHE A 589 26.56 -0.51 -0.28
CA PHE A 589 27.68 0.36 0.09
C PHE A 589 27.21 1.65 0.76
N GLY A 590 28.10 2.29 1.50
CA GLY A 590 27.85 3.56 2.17
C GLY A 590 27.90 3.46 3.69
N LEU A 591 27.43 4.52 4.35
CA LEU A 591 27.43 4.62 5.80
C LEU A 591 26.52 3.60 6.51
N ILE A 592 25.54 2.99 5.84
CA ILE A 592 24.69 1.96 6.46
C ILE A 592 25.16 0.52 6.22
N GLY A 593 26.40 0.33 5.74
CA GLY A 593 27.08 -0.97 5.67
C GLY A 593 26.66 -1.88 4.51
N SER A 594 27.23 -3.08 4.49
CA SER A 594 26.76 -4.19 3.66
C SER A 594 25.49 -4.79 4.26
N TYR A 595 24.63 -5.37 3.42
CA TYR A 595 23.43 -6.08 3.86
C TYR A 595 23.61 -7.57 3.59
N ASP A 596 24.60 -8.20 4.22
CA ASP A 596 24.88 -9.63 4.03
C ASP A 596 24.53 -10.49 5.26
N GLY A 597 24.07 -9.85 6.34
CA GLY A 597 23.73 -10.47 7.62
C GLY A 597 24.90 -10.56 8.59
N ASN A 598 26.06 -9.94 8.31
CA ASN A 598 27.24 -10.02 9.14
C ASN A 598 27.66 -8.65 9.72
N PRO A 599 27.28 -8.31 10.97
CA PRO A 599 27.66 -7.03 11.57
C PRO A 599 29.18 -6.82 11.68
N SER A 600 29.99 -7.89 11.70
CA SER A 600 31.44 -7.75 11.87
C SER A 600 32.17 -7.13 10.66
N ASN A 601 31.51 -7.01 9.51
CA ASN A 601 32.10 -6.43 8.29
C ASN A 601 31.48 -5.09 7.87
N ASP A 602 30.55 -4.55 8.67
CA ASP A 602 29.80 -3.33 8.34
C ASP A 602 30.67 -2.08 8.21
N LEU A 603 31.74 -1.99 9.00
CA LEU A 603 32.69 -0.87 8.96
C LEU A 603 33.71 -1.09 7.84
N ARG A 604 33.20 -1.14 6.61
CA ARG A 604 33.97 -1.29 5.38
C ARG A 604 34.23 0.07 4.73
N ASP A 605 35.49 0.42 4.52
CA ASP A 605 35.86 1.67 3.86
C ASP A 605 35.47 1.68 2.37
N SER A 606 35.50 2.86 1.73
CA SER A 606 35.16 3.01 0.31
C SER A 606 36.16 2.34 -0.65
N SER A 607 37.34 1.93 -0.16
CA SER A 607 38.31 1.11 -0.92
C SER A 607 38.06 -0.40 -0.78
N GLY A 608 37.11 -0.78 0.07
CA GLY A 608 36.67 -2.15 0.28
C GLY A 608 37.30 -2.88 1.46
N ASN A 609 38.12 -2.23 2.30
CA ASN A 609 38.76 -2.85 3.46
C ASN A 609 37.83 -2.83 4.68
N ILE A 610 37.77 -3.94 5.42
CA ILE A 610 37.08 -4.00 6.71
C ILE A 610 38.03 -3.42 7.77
N VAL A 611 37.63 -2.31 8.39
CA VAL A 611 38.46 -1.55 9.33
C VAL A 611 38.55 -2.21 10.71
N GLY A 612 37.47 -2.87 11.14
CA GLY A 612 37.35 -3.52 12.45
C GLY A 612 35.91 -3.51 12.94
N THR A 613 35.70 -3.83 14.22
CA THR A 613 34.38 -3.77 14.87
C THR A 613 34.30 -2.61 15.86
N THR A 614 33.09 -2.21 16.25
CA THR A 614 32.83 -1.15 17.24
C THR A 614 33.40 -1.47 18.64
N ASP A 615 33.66 -2.73 18.94
CA ASP A 615 34.31 -3.15 20.19
C ASP A 615 35.83 -2.93 20.18
N THR A 616 36.43 -2.82 18.99
CA THR A 616 37.88 -2.72 18.80
C THR A 616 38.35 -1.31 18.41
N LEU A 617 37.45 -0.46 17.95
CA LEU A 617 37.74 0.86 17.41
C LEU A 617 37.18 1.97 18.31
N SER A 618 37.94 3.05 18.48
CA SER A 618 37.41 4.28 19.08
C SER A 618 36.51 5.03 18.11
N THR A 619 35.63 5.91 18.61
CA THR A 619 34.80 6.80 17.77
C THR A 619 35.64 7.64 16.80
N GLU A 620 36.84 8.06 17.22
CA GLU A 620 37.77 8.79 16.36
C GLU A 620 38.31 7.92 15.21
N GLN A 621 38.66 6.66 15.50
CA GLN A 621 39.10 5.71 14.46
C GLN A 621 37.96 5.40 13.48
N ILE A 622 36.73 5.17 13.96
CA ILE A 622 35.56 4.95 13.09
C ILE A 622 35.34 6.18 12.19
N HIS A 623 35.45 7.39 12.74
CA HIS A 623 35.33 8.61 11.97
C HIS A 623 36.39 8.70 10.87
N GLN A 624 37.67 8.52 11.20
CA GLN A 624 38.79 8.75 10.28
C GLN A 624 38.97 7.63 9.25
N LEU A 625 38.87 6.38 9.69
CA LEU A 625 39.20 5.20 8.87
C LEU A 625 38.00 4.66 8.09
N PHE A 626 36.77 4.94 8.52
CA PHE A 626 35.56 4.47 7.86
C PHE A 626 34.70 5.64 7.37
N GLY A 627 34.10 6.44 8.25
CA GLY A 627 33.07 7.41 7.87
C GLY A 627 33.54 8.48 6.87
N MET A 628 34.74 9.02 7.08
CA MET A 628 35.32 10.01 6.17
C MET A 628 35.65 9.47 4.77
N THR A 629 35.78 8.16 4.61
CA THR A 629 36.07 7.54 3.30
C THR A 629 34.88 7.56 2.35
N TRP A 630 33.66 7.76 2.90
CA TRP A 630 32.41 7.87 2.13
C TRP A 630 32.08 9.31 1.69
N ALA A 631 32.97 10.27 1.93
CA ALA A 631 32.80 11.65 1.47
C ALA A 631 32.75 11.72 -0.07
N ILE A 632 31.82 12.49 -0.63
CA ILE A 632 31.64 12.58 -2.08
C ILE A 632 32.41 13.76 -2.69
N ASP A 633 32.59 13.70 -4.01
CA ASP A 633 33.11 14.78 -4.85
C ASP A 633 31.96 15.57 -5.49
N PRO A 634 32.15 16.85 -5.85
CA PRO A 634 31.09 17.72 -6.36
C PRO A 634 30.36 17.16 -7.59
N VAL A 635 31.08 16.45 -8.46
CA VAL A 635 30.52 15.85 -9.68
C VAL A 635 29.49 14.74 -9.38
N ARG A 636 29.58 14.12 -8.20
CA ARG A 636 28.68 13.05 -7.77
C ARG A 636 27.50 13.55 -6.92
N SER A 637 27.51 14.80 -6.47
CA SER A 637 26.43 15.36 -5.65
C SER A 637 25.08 15.28 -6.36
N HIS A 638 24.08 14.69 -5.70
CA HIS A 638 22.69 14.71 -6.16
C HIS A 638 21.88 15.87 -5.56
N PHE A 639 22.49 16.68 -4.70
CA PHE A 639 21.84 17.84 -4.09
C PHE A 639 21.59 18.96 -5.09
N TYR A 640 20.47 19.65 -4.89
CA TYR A 640 20.16 20.89 -5.58
C TYR A 640 20.93 22.07 -4.99
N TYR A 641 21.45 22.93 -5.87
CA TYR A 641 22.12 24.19 -5.53
C TYR A 641 21.55 25.31 -6.39
N GLU A 642 21.10 26.40 -5.77
CA GLU A 642 20.50 27.55 -6.48
C GLU A 642 21.45 28.17 -7.51
N SER A 643 22.75 28.27 -7.20
CA SER A 643 23.76 28.85 -8.10
C SER A 643 24.16 27.92 -9.25
N SER A 644 23.72 26.65 -9.24
CA SER A 644 24.10 25.59 -10.18
C SER A 644 25.62 25.36 -10.35
N ASP A 645 26.45 26.00 -9.53
CA ASP A 645 27.91 25.91 -9.59
C ASP A 645 28.48 24.92 -8.56
N ASN A 646 29.64 24.34 -8.90
CA ASN A 646 30.37 23.47 -7.97
C ASN A 646 30.90 24.23 -6.76
N ALA A 647 30.91 25.57 -6.77
CA ALA A 647 31.40 26.39 -5.66
C ALA A 647 30.50 26.25 -4.42
N SER A 648 29.17 26.15 -4.61
CA SER A 648 28.22 25.93 -3.51
C SER A 648 28.47 24.62 -2.76
N PHE A 649 28.88 23.54 -3.43
CA PHE A 649 29.26 22.28 -2.79
C PHE A 649 30.36 22.48 -1.73
N TYR A 650 31.43 23.21 -2.08
CA TYR A 650 32.57 23.40 -1.20
C TYR A 650 32.24 24.19 0.08
N SER A 651 31.16 24.98 0.08
CA SER A 651 30.68 25.67 1.28
C SER A 651 30.13 24.71 2.35
N PHE A 652 29.76 23.49 1.96
CA PHE A 652 29.25 22.45 2.84
C PHE A 652 30.29 21.36 3.16
N GLN A 653 31.53 21.48 2.69
CA GLN A 653 32.55 20.44 2.83
C GLN A 653 33.73 20.92 3.68
N ASN A 654 34.00 20.23 4.79
CA ASN A 654 35.17 20.49 5.61
C ASN A 654 35.79 19.18 6.11
N LYS A 655 36.74 18.63 5.33
CA LYS A 655 37.42 17.36 5.65
C LYS A 655 38.37 17.45 6.86
N ILE A 656 38.72 18.66 7.31
CA ILE A 656 39.57 18.88 8.50
C ILE A 656 38.77 19.12 9.78
N TYR A 657 37.44 19.16 9.69
CA TYR A 657 36.57 19.28 10.86
C TYR A 657 36.87 18.16 11.87
N ARG A 658 36.85 18.51 13.16
CA ARG A 658 37.10 17.60 14.27
C ARG A 658 35.94 17.71 15.27
N PRO A 659 35.06 16.69 15.34
CA PRO A 659 34.00 16.65 16.34
C PRO A 659 34.55 16.32 17.73
N THR A 660 33.72 16.53 18.75
CA THR A 660 33.99 16.14 20.12
C THR A 660 33.76 14.64 20.27
N PHE A 661 34.80 13.82 20.10
CA PHE A 661 34.64 12.35 20.15
C PHE A 661 34.21 11.79 21.51
N ASN A 662 34.53 12.49 22.60
CA ASN A 662 34.21 12.10 23.96
C ASN A 662 33.70 13.30 24.74
N VAL A 663 32.55 13.15 25.41
CA VAL A 663 32.02 14.15 26.34
C VAL A 663 32.23 13.65 27.77
N SER A 664 32.76 14.51 28.63
CA SER A 664 32.95 14.18 30.05
C SER A 664 31.61 14.00 30.75
N ILE A 665 31.31 12.77 31.16
CA ILE A 665 30.13 12.45 31.97
C ILE A 665 30.43 12.88 33.42
N ASN A 666 30.19 14.16 33.76
CA ASN A 666 30.37 14.63 35.13
C ASN A 666 29.26 14.07 36.02
N SER A 667 29.66 13.31 37.04
CA SER A 667 28.83 12.38 37.81
C SER A 667 27.94 13.01 38.89
N SER A 668 27.75 14.33 38.92
CA SER A 668 27.18 14.97 40.13
C SER A 668 26.09 16.04 39.94
N ASN A 669 25.56 16.35 38.75
CA ASN A 669 24.44 17.32 38.70
C ASN A 669 23.50 17.33 37.48
N ASP A 670 23.47 16.30 36.63
CA ASP A 670 22.48 16.26 35.53
C ASP A 670 21.50 15.10 35.67
N SER A 671 20.77 15.07 36.79
CA SER A 671 19.66 14.12 36.99
C SER A 671 18.64 14.21 35.86
N ASN A 672 18.38 15.41 35.36
CA ASN A 672 17.41 15.64 34.29
C ASN A 672 17.83 14.99 32.95
N ALA A 673 19.11 15.08 32.56
CA ALA A 673 19.60 14.40 31.36
C ALA A 673 19.56 12.87 31.52
N ARG A 674 19.98 12.35 32.68
CA ARG A 674 19.91 10.91 32.97
C ARG A 674 18.49 10.39 32.90
N ASP A 675 17.55 11.09 33.55
CA ASP A 675 16.14 10.73 33.56
C ASP A 675 15.54 10.77 32.15
N ALA A 676 15.87 11.78 31.34
CA ALA A 676 15.42 11.87 29.95
C ALA A 676 15.95 10.72 29.08
N CYS A 677 17.18 10.29 29.34
CA CYS A 677 17.80 9.15 28.69
C CYS A 677 17.45 7.80 29.32
N GLY A 678 16.58 7.74 30.34
CA GLY A 678 16.20 6.47 30.98
C GLY A 678 17.37 5.79 31.70
N ILE A 679 18.36 6.57 32.17
CA ILE A 679 19.50 6.10 32.93
C ILE A 679 19.17 6.20 34.41
N LEU A 680 19.35 5.11 35.17
CA LEU A 680 19.11 5.12 36.61
C LEU A 680 20.03 6.13 37.30
N SER A 681 19.49 6.88 38.27
CA SER A 681 20.21 7.95 38.97
C SER A 681 21.49 7.48 39.68
N ASN A 682 21.52 6.21 40.13
CA ASN A 682 22.68 5.56 40.76
C ASN A 682 23.66 4.92 39.76
N ALA A 683 23.33 4.85 38.46
CA ALA A 683 24.20 4.27 37.44
C ALA A 683 25.29 5.28 37.05
N THR A 684 26.43 5.22 37.74
CA THR A 684 27.58 6.11 37.49
C THR A 684 28.54 5.56 36.44
N ASP A 685 28.47 4.27 36.14
CA ASP A 685 29.32 3.61 35.14
C ASP A 685 28.62 3.61 33.77
N SER A 686 29.11 4.47 32.87
CA SER A 686 28.57 4.61 31.51
C SER A 686 28.89 3.44 30.59
N SER A 687 29.79 2.53 30.98
CA SER A 687 30.07 1.31 30.21
C SER A 687 28.87 0.34 30.22
N LEU A 688 28.04 0.42 31.27
CA LEU A 688 26.84 -0.43 31.45
C LEU A 688 25.60 0.14 30.76
N TRP A 689 25.65 1.37 30.25
CA TRP A 689 24.52 1.99 29.55
C TRP A 689 24.28 1.31 28.20
N SER A 690 23.05 1.29 27.71
CA SER A 690 22.77 0.88 26.34
C SER A 690 23.35 1.90 25.35
N PHE A 691 23.51 1.51 24.08
CA PHE A 691 23.97 2.44 23.05
C PHE A 691 23.00 3.63 22.90
N ALA A 692 21.68 3.40 22.96
CA ALA A 692 20.65 4.44 22.94
C ALA A 692 20.76 5.40 24.14
N GLN A 693 21.07 4.90 25.33
CA GLN A 693 21.29 5.72 26.53
C GLN A 693 22.53 6.61 26.41
N ARG A 694 23.65 6.06 25.94
CA ARG A 694 24.91 6.81 25.76
C ARG A 694 24.76 7.93 24.73
N THR A 695 24.16 7.61 23.58
CA THR A 695 23.95 8.57 22.48
C THR A 695 22.99 9.68 22.87
N CYS A 696 21.88 9.35 23.55
CA CYS A 696 21.00 10.35 24.14
C CYS A 696 21.72 11.30 25.10
N TYR A 697 22.54 10.78 26.01
CA TYR A 697 23.25 11.62 26.98
C TYR A 697 24.26 12.55 26.28
N TYR A 698 24.94 12.02 25.26
CA TYR A 698 25.86 12.78 24.41
C TYR A 698 25.12 13.92 23.67
N ASP A 699 24.00 13.63 23.03
CA ASP A 699 23.16 14.61 22.33
C ASP A 699 22.74 15.76 23.25
N ILE A 700 22.30 15.46 24.49
CA ILE A 700 21.94 16.49 25.48
C ILE A 700 23.16 17.34 25.82
N ALA A 701 24.31 16.71 26.04
CA ALA A 701 25.51 17.43 26.45
C ALA A 701 26.08 18.33 25.33
N VAL A 702 25.88 17.97 24.06
CA VAL A 702 26.36 18.77 22.92
C VAL A 702 25.37 19.86 22.50
N THR A 703 24.07 19.59 22.61
CA THR A 703 23.02 20.53 22.19
C THR A 703 22.49 21.41 23.32
N GLY A 704 22.65 20.98 24.57
CA GLY A 704 21.97 21.54 25.74
C GLY A 704 20.46 21.25 25.77
N ASP A 705 19.97 20.34 24.93
CA ASP A 705 18.53 20.12 24.70
C ASP A 705 18.06 18.73 25.16
N ILE A 706 17.33 18.71 26.27
CA ILE A 706 16.76 17.49 26.87
C ILE A 706 15.70 16.86 25.97
N ALA A 707 14.90 17.66 25.27
CA ALA A 707 13.84 17.15 24.39
C ALA A 707 14.44 16.47 23.15
N PHE A 708 15.51 17.05 22.60
CA PHE A 708 16.28 16.46 21.51
C PHE A 708 16.89 15.11 21.92
N GLY A 709 17.58 15.04 23.07
CA GLY A 709 18.11 13.79 23.59
C GLY A 709 17.05 12.70 23.81
N ARG A 710 15.89 13.07 24.38
CA ARG A 710 14.77 12.13 24.54
C ARG A 710 14.27 11.59 23.19
N SER A 711 14.15 12.45 22.18
CA SER A 711 13.73 12.05 20.84
C SER A 711 14.77 11.15 20.16
N SER A 712 16.06 11.44 20.37
CA SER A 712 17.19 10.62 19.94
C SER A 712 17.11 9.20 20.53
N ARG A 713 16.94 9.08 21.86
CA ARG A 713 16.74 7.77 22.52
C ARG A 713 15.55 7.00 21.96
N GLN A 714 14.40 7.65 21.87
CA GLN A 714 13.16 7.02 21.37
C GLN A 714 13.33 6.51 19.94
N THR A 715 14.03 7.27 19.09
CA THR A 715 14.34 6.82 17.73
C THR A 715 15.26 5.60 17.76
N ALA A 716 16.34 5.64 18.54
CA ALA A 716 17.28 4.53 18.65
C ALA A 716 16.60 3.23 19.14
N GLU A 717 15.78 3.33 20.19
CA GLU A 717 15.00 2.21 20.74
C GLU A 717 14.01 1.67 19.69
N GLN A 718 13.30 2.56 18.99
CA GLN A 718 12.37 2.17 17.92
C GLN A 718 13.08 1.41 16.78
N GLN A 719 14.28 1.84 16.37
CA GLN A 719 15.03 1.17 15.31
C GLN A 719 15.49 -0.23 15.74
N ILE A 720 15.89 -0.38 17.02
CA ILE A 720 16.22 -1.69 17.61
C ILE A 720 14.97 -2.59 17.60
N GLU A 721 13.84 -2.12 18.13
CA GLU A 721 12.58 -2.88 18.15
C GLU A 721 12.15 -3.32 16.74
N GLN A 722 12.27 -2.45 15.73
CA GLN A 722 11.97 -2.79 14.34
C GLN A 722 12.87 -3.90 13.79
N ARG A 723 14.15 -3.88 14.14
CA ARG A 723 15.10 -4.94 13.77
C ARG A 723 14.75 -6.26 14.47
N GLU A 724 14.40 -6.21 15.75
CA GLU A 724 14.01 -7.40 16.51
C GLU A 724 12.73 -8.04 15.96
N ALA A 725 11.75 -7.23 15.55
CA ALA A 725 10.53 -7.69 14.90
C ALA A 725 10.80 -8.45 13.58
N MET A 726 11.93 -8.18 12.91
CA MET A 726 12.32 -8.88 11.68
C MET A 726 12.94 -10.27 11.89
N ARG A 727 13.30 -10.67 13.12
CA ARG A 727 13.90 -11.98 13.41
C ARG A 727 13.03 -13.11 12.87
N ASN A 728 13.62 -14.15 12.28
CA ASN A 728 12.85 -15.28 11.76
C ASN A 728 12.42 -16.25 12.86
N SER A 729 11.21 -16.79 12.73
CA SER A 729 10.74 -17.88 13.60
C SER A 729 11.44 -19.20 13.27
N PRO A 730 11.33 -20.25 14.11
CA PRO A 730 11.77 -21.59 13.73
C PRO A 730 11.21 -22.03 12.38
N LYS A 731 12.04 -22.69 11.56
CA LYS A 731 11.68 -23.17 10.25
C LYS A 731 11.46 -24.68 10.27
N PHE A 732 10.24 -25.10 9.98
CA PHE A 732 9.92 -26.52 9.78
C PHE A 732 10.64 -27.09 8.56
N ASN A 733 10.94 -28.39 8.60
CA ASN A 733 11.57 -29.10 7.48
C ASN A 733 10.74 -28.96 6.20
N SER A 734 11.37 -28.49 5.12
CA SER A 734 10.70 -28.28 3.82
C SER A 734 10.15 -29.55 3.18
N ASN A 735 10.62 -30.72 3.62
CA ASN A 735 10.14 -32.02 3.13
C ASN A 735 8.87 -32.51 3.84
N LEU A 736 8.36 -31.76 4.84
CA LEU A 736 7.08 -32.08 5.45
C LEU A 736 5.98 -32.01 4.39
N SER A 737 5.12 -33.03 4.38
CA SER A 737 4.01 -33.09 3.43
C SER A 737 2.91 -32.13 3.85
N LEU A 738 2.28 -31.43 2.89
CA LEU A 738 1.07 -30.63 3.17
C LEU A 738 -0.17 -31.52 3.36
N THR A 739 -0.16 -32.70 2.73
CA THR A 739 -1.23 -33.69 2.81
C THR A 739 -0.64 -35.07 2.97
N GLN A 740 -1.22 -35.89 3.84
CA GLN A 740 -0.83 -37.28 4.03
C GLN A 740 -2.06 -38.18 3.99
N SER A 741 -2.08 -39.15 3.07
CA SER A 741 -3.14 -40.16 3.04
C SER A 741 -2.90 -41.20 4.12
N VAL A 742 -3.90 -41.44 4.97
CA VAL A 742 -3.82 -42.38 6.10
C VAL A 742 -5.05 -43.28 6.11
N ARG A 743 -4.91 -44.55 6.46
CA ARG A 743 -6.04 -45.50 6.46
C ARG A 743 -6.69 -45.63 7.83
N VAL A 744 -7.97 -45.96 7.82
CA VAL A 744 -8.69 -46.37 9.04
C VAL A 744 -7.96 -47.55 9.72
N GLY A 745 -7.67 -47.41 11.02
CA GLY A 745 -6.92 -48.38 11.83
C GLY A 745 -5.39 -48.29 11.76
N GLU A 746 -4.83 -47.40 10.93
CA GLU A 746 -3.39 -47.20 10.79
C GLU A 746 -2.80 -46.39 11.96
N GLN A 747 -1.53 -46.65 12.29
CA GLN A 747 -0.75 -45.80 13.20
C GLN A 747 -0.03 -44.73 12.39
N VAL A 748 -0.37 -43.47 12.64
CA VAL A 748 0.21 -42.29 12.00
C VAL A 748 1.33 -41.75 12.88
N GLN A 749 2.52 -41.59 12.31
CA GLN A 749 3.68 -40.98 12.96
C GLN A 749 4.26 -39.90 12.05
N ILE A 750 4.41 -38.68 12.55
CA ILE A 750 4.92 -37.52 11.79
C ILE A 750 5.98 -36.80 12.62
N SER A 751 7.11 -36.47 12.02
CA SER A 751 8.20 -35.73 12.67
C SER A 751 8.17 -34.26 12.26
N PHE A 752 7.65 -33.39 13.12
CA PHE A 752 7.50 -31.95 12.88
C PHE A 752 8.79 -31.16 13.18
N GLN A 753 9.96 -31.74 12.94
CA GLN A 753 11.24 -31.07 13.27
C GLN A 753 11.37 -29.71 12.58
N ALA A 754 11.76 -28.72 13.39
CA ALA A 754 12.10 -27.37 12.98
C ALA A 754 13.54 -27.00 13.41
N THR A 755 14.08 -25.95 12.81
CA THR A 755 15.40 -25.38 13.16
C THR A 755 15.28 -23.87 13.41
N SER A 756 16.16 -23.30 14.24
CA SER A 756 16.21 -21.85 14.50
C SER A 756 17.64 -21.34 14.35
N GLU A 757 17.79 -20.12 13.83
CA GLU A 757 19.08 -19.42 13.77
C GLU A 757 19.53 -18.87 15.13
N PHE A 758 18.62 -18.82 16.11
CA PHE A 758 18.84 -18.21 17.42
C PHE A 758 18.90 -19.18 18.60
N SER A 759 18.41 -20.41 18.41
CA SER A 759 18.31 -21.40 19.48
C SER A 759 18.53 -22.82 18.96
N LEU A 760 19.27 -23.62 19.73
CA LEU A 760 19.37 -25.07 19.53
C LEU A 760 18.20 -25.83 20.17
N THR A 761 17.41 -25.17 21.02
CA THR A 761 16.27 -25.75 21.73
C THR A 761 14.97 -25.18 21.19
N ILE A 762 14.06 -26.07 20.79
CA ILE A 762 12.74 -25.75 20.24
C ILE A 762 11.68 -26.53 21.03
N HIS A 763 10.63 -25.82 21.45
CA HIS A 763 9.48 -26.39 22.12
C HIS A 763 8.32 -26.55 21.14
N TYR A 764 7.75 -27.76 21.09
CA TYR A 764 6.64 -28.09 20.21
C TYR A 764 5.33 -28.17 21.00
N LYS A 765 4.23 -27.70 20.39
CA LYS A 765 2.89 -27.77 20.97
C LYS A 765 1.86 -28.10 19.89
N LEU A 766 0.93 -28.97 20.24
CA LEU A 766 -0.21 -29.33 19.38
C LEU A 766 -1.28 -28.24 19.49
N LEU A 767 -1.67 -27.66 18.35
CA LEU A 767 -2.69 -26.61 18.27
C LEU A 767 -4.05 -27.20 17.87
N HIS A 768 -4.06 -27.98 16.80
CA HIS A 768 -5.24 -28.70 16.30
C HIS A 768 -4.85 -30.14 15.97
N ALA A 769 -5.64 -31.11 16.42
CA ALA A 769 -5.39 -32.51 16.14
C ALA A 769 -6.64 -33.37 16.41
N PRO A 770 -6.72 -34.57 15.82
CA PRO A 770 -7.76 -35.52 16.17
C PRO A 770 -7.65 -35.98 17.62
N ASP A 771 -8.80 -36.30 18.21
CA ASP A 771 -8.87 -36.85 19.57
C ASP A 771 -8.03 -38.13 19.71
N GLY A 772 -7.37 -38.27 20.87
CA GLY A 772 -6.51 -39.41 21.17
C GLY A 772 -5.12 -39.37 20.52
N SER A 773 -4.75 -38.25 19.87
CA SER A 773 -3.39 -38.02 19.39
C SER A 773 -2.45 -37.49 20.48
N SER A 774 -1.14 -37.55 20.23
CA SER A 774 -0.10 -37.04 21.13
C SER A 774 1.06 -36.43 20.34
N LEU A 775 1.77 -35.47 20.94
CA LEU A 775 2.97 -34.83 20.40
C LEU A 775 4.04 -34.74 21.48
N ASP A 776 5.26 -35.15 21.17
CA ASP A 776 6.42 -34.91 22.04
C ASP A 776 6.86 -33.43 21.95
N GLY A 777 6.85 -32.74 23.08
CA GLY A 777 7.13 -31.30 23.15
C GLY A 777 8.58 -30.88 22.92
N LEU A 778 9.53 -31.82 22.78
CA LEU A 778 10.95 -31.56 22.52
C LEU A 778 11.41 -32.13 21.18
N THR A 779 10.91 -33.29 20.77
CA THR A 779 11.30 -33.92 19.50
C THR A 779 10.40 -33.52 18.32
N GLY A 780 9.19 -33.04 18.61
CA GLY A 780 8.18 -32.73 17.60
C GLY A 780 7.53 -33.99 16.99
N GLU A 781 7.64 -35.14 17.66
CA GLU A 781 7.12 -36.41 17.16
C GLU A 781 5.62 -36.55 17.48
N PHE A 782 4.79 -36.51 16.43
CA PHE A 782 3.35 -36.69 16.51
C PHE A 782 2.98 -38.16 16.31
N ASN A 783 2.04 -38.64 17.13
CA ASN A 783 1.53 -40.01 17.09
C ASN A 783 0.00 -40.02 17.20
N TRP A 784 -0.66 -40.75 16.30
CA TRP A 784 -2.12 -40.94 16.34
C TRP A 784 -2.53 -42.31 15.78
N LYS A 785 -3.47 -42.98 16.43
CA LYS A 785 -4.09 -44.21 15.91
C LYS A 785 -5.46 -43.88 15.33
N VAL A 786 -5.64 -44.07 14.02
CA VAL A 786 -6.91 -43.72 13.35
C VAL A 786 -8.05 -44.63 13.86
N PRO A 787 -9.09 -44.10 14.52
CA PRO A 787 -10.22 -44.91 15.00
C PRO A 787 -10.95 -45.60 13.86
N ASP A 788 -11.46 -46.82 14.12
CA ASP A 788 -12.14 -47.65 13.12
C ASP A 788 -13.44 -47.00 12.60
N GLU A 789 -14.08 -46.16 13.41
CA GLU A 789 -15.30 -45.41 13.09
C GLU A 789 -15.08 -44.11 12.30
N THR A 790 -13.85 -43.77 11.93
CA THR A 790 -13.57 -42.52 11.20
C THR A 790 -14.11 -42.57 9.77
N GLU A 791 -14.93 -41.58 9.38
CA GLU A 791 -15.49 -41.49 8.03
C GLU A 791 -14.41 -41.42 6.95
N SER A 792 -14.52 -42.29 5.94
CA SER A 792 -13.66 -42.26 4.75
C SER A 792 -13.87 -40.98 3.95
N SER A 793 -12.82 -40.45 3.34
CA SER A 793 -12.76 -39.17 2.62
C SER A 793 -12.83 -37.92 3.51
N LYS A 794 -12.90 -38.08 4.85
CA LYS A 794 -12.74 -36.97 5.79
C LYS A 794 -11.31 -36.42 5.70
N LYS A 795 -11.18 -35.10 5.77
CA LYS A 795 -9.91 -34.39 5.85
C LYS A 795 -9.75 -33.82 7.27
N ILE A 796 -8.71 -34.23 7.97
CA ILE A 796 -8.46 -33.82 9.36
C ILE A 796 -7.16 -33.02 9.43
N PRO A 797 -7.19 -31.74 9.80
CA PRO A 797 -5.97 -30.97 9.97
C PRO A 797 -5.25 -31.36 11.26
N VAL A 798 -3.91 -31.46 11.18
CA VAL A 798 -3.00 -31.54 12.33
C VAL A 798 -2.09 -30.33 12.27
N GLU A 799 -2.19 -29.47 13.27
CA GLU A 799 -1.41 -28.23 13.37
C GLU A 799 -0.50 -28.28 14.59
N VAL A 800 0.79 -28.01 14.36
CA VAL A 800 1.84 -27.99 15.38
C VAL A 800 2.53 -26.62 15.36
N SER A 801 2.76 -26.06 16.55
CA SER A 801 3.61 -24.89 16.72
C SER A 801 5.01 -25.28 17.18
N ALA A 802 6.03 -24.61 16.65
CA ALA A 802 7.42 -24.69 17.10
C ALA A 802 7.86 -23.32 17.66
N GLN A 803 8.38 -23.30 18.88
CA GLN A 803 8.83 -22.08 19.56
C GLN A 803 10.32 -22.18 19.92
N ASP A 804 11.11 -21.16 19.59
CA ASP A 804 12.51 -21.08 20.00
C ASP A 804 12.64 -20.66 21.47
N ALA A 805 13.62 -21.24 22.19
CA ALA A 805 13.82 -20.96 23.61
C ALA A 805 14.52 -19.62 23.92
N THR A 806 15.13 -18.96 22.93
CA THR A 806 15.92 -17.73 23.13
C THR A 806 15.04 -16.48 23.08
N TYR A 807 14.20 -16.37 22.05
CA TYR A 807 13.37 -15.21 21.77
C TYR A 807 11.86 -15.50 21.79
N ASN A 808 11.46 -16.74 22.09
CA ASN A 808 10.06 -17.19 22.11
C ASN A 808 9.32 -17.00 20.78
N LEU A 809 10.05 -16.89 19.65
CA LEU A 809 9.48 -16.78 18.31
C LEU A 809 8.83 -18.11 17.95
N THR A 810 7.60 -18.02 17.46
CA THR A 810 6.77 -19.17 17.16
C THR A 810 6.47 -19.23 15.66
N SER A 811 6.44 -20.43 15.11
CA SER A 811 5.88 -20.73 13.79
C SER A 811 4.90 -21.89 13.89
N THR A 812 4.00 -22.02 12.93
CA THR A 812 3.07 -23.14 12.85
C THR A 812 3.22 -23.89 11.53
N TYR A 813 2.92 -25.18 11.56
CA TYR A 813 2.84 -26.03 10.39
C TYR A 813 1.61 -26.91 10.47
N GLU A 814 0.89 -27.01 9.35
CA GLU A 814 -0.30 -27.84 9.23
C GLU A 814 -0.08 -28.97 8.21
N VAL A 815 -0.46 -30.18 8.58
CA VAL A 815 -0.58 -31.34 7.70
C VAL A 815 -2.05 -31.74 7.63
N LEU A 816 -2.58 -31.93 6.41
CA LEU A 816 -3.94 -32.43 6.22
C LEU A 816 -3.94 -33.95 6.07
N LEU A 817 -4.56 -34.66 7.02
CA LEU A 817 -4.72 -36.12 6.96
C LEU A 817 -5.95 -36.47 6.11
N GLU A 818 -5.74 -37.16 4.99
CA GLU A 818 -6.81 -37.66 4.12
C GLU A 818 -7.14 -39.11 4.47
N ILE A 819 -8.30 -39.32 5.10
CA ILE A 819 -8.70 -40.64 5.60
C ILE A 819 -9.16 -41.53 4.43
N GLN A 820 -8.44 -42.62 4.22
CA GLN A 820 -8.75 -43.65 3.23
C GLN A 820 -9.50 -44.83 3.90
N PRO A 821 -10.41 -45.49 3.17
CA PRO A 821 -11.12 -46.65 3.69
C PRO A 821 -10.16 -47.79 4.06
N LYS A 822 -10.56 -48.60 5.05
CA LYS A 822 -9.80 -49.78 5.48
C LYS A 822 -9.57 -50.71 4.30
N SER A 823 -8.34 -51.21 4.11
CA SER A 823 -8.05 -52.10 2.99
C SER A 823 -8.79 -53.43 3.17
N ASN A 824 -9.86 -53.64 2.41
CA ASN A 824 -10.49 -54.95 2.32
C ASN A 824 -9.62 -55.86 1.45
N ALA A 825 -8.88 -56.79 2.08
CA ALA A 825 -8.15 -57.85 1.36
C ALA A 825 -9.08 -58.65 0.40
N LEU A 826 -10.38 -58.67 0.67
CA LEU A 826 -11.41 -59.27 -0.18
C LEU A 826 -11.68 -58.51 -1.49
N ALA A 827 -11.47 -57.19 -1.53
CA ALA A 827 -11.66 -56.39 -2.76
C ALA A 827 -10.50 -56.59 -3.74
N LEU A 828 -9.26 -56.73 -3.25
CA LEU A 828 -8.11 -57.09 -4.08
C LEU A 828 -8.27 -58.51 -4.67
N ALA A 829 -8.82 -59.45 -3.90
CA ALA A 829 -9.15 -60.78 -4.38
C ALA A 829 -10.26 -60.75 -5.45
N ALA A 830 -11.28 -59.90 -5.29
CA ALA A 830 -12.34 -59.74 -6.29
C ALA A 830 -11.84 -59.10 -7.60
N SER A 831 -10.91 -58.14 -7.53
CA SER A 831 -10.27 -57.54 -8.72
C SER A 831 -9.32 -58.51 -9.43
N ILE A 832 -8.61 -59.38 -8.70
CA ILE A 832 -7.79 -60.45 -9.28
C ILE A 832 -8.68 -61.53 -9.92
N ILE A 833 -9.82 -61.88 -9.30
CA ILE A 833 -10.79 -62.84 -9.86
C ILE A 833 -11.43 -62.28 -11.14
N LEU A 834 -11.78 -60.99 -11.18
CA LEU A 834 -12.30 -60.34 -12.40
C LEU A 834 -11.26 -60.32 -13.54
N LEU A 835 -9.98 -60.07 -13.24
CA LEU A 835 -8.91 -60.11 -14.24
C LEU A 835 -8.67 -61.54 -14.79
N THR A 836 -8.78 -62.56 -13.94
CA THR A 836 -8.64 -63.96 -14.38
C THR A 836 -9.82 -64.46 -15.22
N LEU A 837 -11.04 -63.96 -14.98
CA LEU A 837 -12.23 -64.32 -15.78
C LEU A 837 -12.23 -63.68 -17.18
N THR A 838 -11.58 -62.52 -17.34
CA THR A 838 -11.44 -61.85 -18.66
C THR A 838 -10.38 -62.47 -19.57
N PHE A 839 -9.44 -63.26 -19.03
CA PHE A 839 -8.38 -63.90 -19.85
C PHE A 839 -8.76 -65.31 -20.36
N THR A 840 -9.82 -65.93 -19.84
CA THR A 840 -10.22 -67.29 -20.25
C THR A 840 -11.25 -67.32 -21.40
N SER A 841 -11.79 -66.19 -21.86
CA SER A 841 -12.81 -66.15 -22.91
C SER A 841 -12.29 -65.91 -24.34
N SER A 842 -10.96 -65.93 -24.57
CA SER A 842 -10.36 -65.60 -25.88
C SER A 842 -9.65 -66.76 -26.60
N PHE A 843 -9.84 -68.02 -26.16
CA PHE A 843 -9.26 -69.18 -26.85
C PHE A 843 -10.27 -70.33 -26.99
N VAL A 844 -11.12 -70.28 -28.03
CA VAL A 844 -11.57 -71.50 -28.75
C VAL A 844 -11.79 -71.13 -30.23
N LEU A 845 -10.80 -71.47 -31.06
CA LEU A 845 -10.90 -71.74 -32.50
C LEU A 845 -11.14 -73.27 -32.66
N PRO A 846 -11.78 -73.76 -33.74
CA PRO A 846 -11.30 -73.63 -35.12
C PRO A 846 -12.21 -72.86 -36.07
#